data_AF-A0A1I4Z5P3-F1
#
_entry.id   AF-A0A1I4Z5P3-F1
#
_cell.length_a   1.000
_cell.length_b   1.000
_cell.length_c   1.000
_cell.angle_alpha   90.00
_cell.angle_beta   90.00
_cell.angle_gamma   90.00
#
_symmetry.space_group_name_H-M   'P 1'
#
loop_
_entity.id
_entity.type
_entity.pdbx_description
1 polymer ?
#
loop_
_entity_poly.entity_id
_entity_poly.type
_entity_poly.pdbx_seq_one_letter_code
_entity_poly.pdbx_strand_id
1 'polypeptide(L)'
;MKIKLTYFVLILLILNPFCFAQQVFPYLELKNDEDFEKIDAISVDNKFDFHHLLGNLATKLIYKNNTNEEIPAQFIYPYQTNQNLVELKVWVDEKLIEIKSKSIIEIRKELKTIDASTLFKNQKNNQFLKVDLGKIPANAKIKVELKIVKIILENQLNYQLTFPELITKRTESFTQINRWNSNLNGFPKNINSKIHLSGNFPISKIETELKFVKENEKNYLIQTSVKKIPKIQYSYASDQMKTGIETFTENGCDYILGTIEPSKNVEDYNSPREFLFVIDASGSMMNQPIEVAKNLMNQLLPNLKETDKFNVLIYSTKNDLLFKEAQFPTKENIEIALNKINQQSGIGEKLLDEAIEQFQKNPFDKNYKRIIAIISDGKMNLNESVYNSLRNYSKDTQFITLGIGKELDYKAMNFISMATGSIPITLNETNEFQSKINQFKTAILHSSIYHLKVQSSQINLNETFPKNFNTYLAQQSVHFVSKDCNARYPKKLEIIGTKSNQNYTQNFEIKQANKSEFTEAIKFYWAKQKIDFLLKDEQRCGEMCVKDGRYRKEIEKIGTTYNISTPYNLLIQQGYYEILNNDYDSDNDGVMDLEDECPYVKGNRFGNGCPEAILNEEKIENYVQDYSNYLMETVEFNFDKAEIRAIDFQKLNEVVAIMKRNPTLHFIIEGHTDAVGTAIYNVDLAQRRANSVLNYLAEKGLNKNRFSVESKGFSDLKHKECNPATNCIDWKNFENRRVRFRVKK
;
A
#
# COMPACT_ATOMS: atom_id res chain seq x y z
N MET A 1 39.25 58.20 -13.64
CA MET A 1 38.19 58.08 -12.63
C MET A 1 36.93 57.63 -13.35
N LYS A 2 36.58 56.33 -13.44
CA LYS A 2 36.05 55.41 -12.41
C LYS A 2 34.93 56.02 -11.56
N ILE A 3 33.69 55.56 -11.79
CA ILE A 3 32.58 55.19 -10.88
C ILE A 3 31.48 54.63 -11.81
N LYS A 4 31.44 53.32 -12.11
CA LYS A 4 30.68 52.24 -11.43
C LYS A 4 29.20 52.57 -11.17
N LEU A 5 28.34 52.22 -12.13
CA LEU A 5 26.94 51.87 -11.87
C LEU A 5 26.82 50.35 -12.11
N THR A 6 26.83 49.59 -11.03
CA THR A 6 26.84 48.12 -11.04
C THR A 6 25.43 47.63 -11.31
N TYR A 7 25.25 46.89 -12.41
CA TYR A 7 24.04 46.11 -12.68
C TYR A 7 23.87 45.02 -11.60
N PHE A 8 22.75 45.07 -10.89
CA PHE A 8 22.29 44.04 -9.97
C PHE A 8 21.67 42.90 -10.80
N VAL A 9 22.49 41.98 -11.31
CA VAL A 9 22.00 40.69 -11.78
C VAL A 9 21.78 39.84 -10.53
N LEU A 10 20.52 39.75 -10.12
CA LEU A 10 20.06 38.84 -9.07
C LEU A 10 20.16 37.41 -9.63
N ILE A 11 21.33 36.78 -9.48
CA ILE A 11 21.49 35.33 -9.64
C ILE A 11 20.72 34.70 -8.47
N LEU A 12 19.47 34.34 -8.72
CA LEU A 12 18.69 33.44 -7.89
C LEU A 12 19.27 32.03 -8.09
N LEU A 13 20.43 31.78 -7.48
CA LEU A 13 20.93 30.44 -7.21
C LEU A 13 19.91 29.80 -6.26
N ILE A 14 19.01 29.02 -6.82
CA ILE A 14 18.18 28.06 -6.11
C ILE A 14 19.16 27.08 -5.44
N LEU A 15 19.60 27.41 -4.22
CA LEU A 15 20.10 26.44 -3.26
C LEU A 15 18.90 25.59 -2.86
N ASN A 16 18.52 24.63 -3.71
CA ASN A 16 17.82 23.45 -3.25
C ASN A 16 18.74 22.80 -2.21
N PRO A 17 18.38 22.70 -0.93
CA PRO A 17 19.06 21.74 -0.09
C PRO A 17 18.67 20.39 -0.69
N PHE A 18 19.56 19.81 -1.49
CA PHE A 18 19.52 18.38 -1.75
C PHE A 18 19.60 17.72 -0.37
N CYS A 19 18.43 17.42 0.20
CA CYS A 19 18.31 16.55 1.34
C CYS A 19 18.85 15.20 0.87
N PHE A 20 20.13 14.93 1.13
CA PHE A 20 20.70 13.62 0.89
C PHE A 20 20.01 12.65 1.85
N ALA A 21 19.41 11.60 1.31
CA ALA A 21 18.85 10.53 2.13
C ALA A 21 20.00 9.93 2.95
N GLN A 22 19.92 10.02 4.28
CA GLN A 22 20.91 9.41 5.15
C GLN A 22 20.58 7.93 5.28
N GLN A 23 21.52 7.09 4.86
CA GLN A 23 21.41 5.65 5.01
C GLN A 23 21.63 5.28 6.48
N VAL A 24 20.65 4.66 7.11
CA VAL A 24 20.77 4.23 8.52
C VAL A 24 20.98 2.72 8.53
N PHE A 25 22.13 2.27 9.04
CA PHE A 25 22.41 0.85 9.27
C PHE A 25 21.83 0.42 10.63
N PRO A 26 21.49 -0.85 10.91
CA PRO A 26 20.99 -1.25 12.22
C PRO A 26 22.05 -1.03 13.30
N TYR A 27 21.64 -0.62 14.49
CA TYR A 27 22.57 -0.17 15.52
C TYR A 27 22.02 -0.44 16.92
N LEU A 28 22.91 -0.45 17.91
CA LEU A 28 22.55 -0.59 19.33
C LEU A 28 22.52 0.80 19.96
N GLU A 29 21.56 1.07 20.84
CA GLU A 29 21.51 2.28 21.66
C GLU A 29 21.68 1.90 23.13
N LEU A 30 22.61 2.57 23.83
CA LEU A 30 22.81 2.45 25.28
C LEU A 30 22.30 3.71 25.96
N LYS A 31 21.53 3.58 27.03
CA LYS A 31 20.92 4.71 27.74
C LYS A 31 21.89 5.30 28.77
N ASN A 32 22.39 6.51 28.53
CA ASN A 32 23.23 7.27 29.46
C ASN A 32 22.35 8.24 30.30
N ASP A 33 22.97 9.02 31.20
CA ASP A 33 22.27 9.88 32.17
C ASP A 33 21.34 10.95 31.54
N GLU A 34 21.62 11.38 30.31
CA GLU A 34 20.84 12.43 29.61
C GLU A 34 20.25 12.00 28.24
N ASP A 35 20.79 10.97 27.57
CA ASP A 35 20.37 10.56 26.21
C ASP A 35 20.78 9.09 25.88
N PHE A 36 20.55 8.65 24.64
CA PHE A 36 21.02 7.37 24.10
C PHE A 36 22.30 7.53 23.27
N GLU A 37 23.34 6.76 23.61
CA GLU A 37 24.55 6.63 22.81
C GLU A 37 24.40 5.51 21.77
N LYS A 38 24.70 5.81 20.51
CA LYS A 38 24.67 4.83 19.42
C LYS A 38 25.98 4.05 19.35
N ILE A 39 25.88 2.73 19.46
CA ILE A 39 26.99 1.79 19.37
C ILE A 39 26.95 1.06 18.03
N ASP A 40 28.04 1.21 17.28
CA ASP A 40 28.25 0.49 16.03
C ASP A 40 28.54 -0.99 16.28
N ALA A 41 28.17 -1.84 15.33
CA ALA A 41 28.52 -3.26 15.41
C ALA A 41 30.05 -3.46 15.29
N ILE A 42 30.58 -4.37 16.11
CA ILE A 42 31.97 -4.83 16.04
C ILE A 42 32.20 -5.56 14.71
N SER A 43 31.26 -6.45 14.37
CA SER A 43 31.30 -7.22 13.13
C SER A 43 29.90 -7.42 12.56
N VAL A 44 29.86 -7.48 11.24
CA VAL A 44 28.68 -7.87 10.48
C VAL A 44 29.06 -8.95 9.48
N ASP A 45 28.36 -10.07 9.56
CA ASP A 45 28.44 -11.17 8.61
C ASP A 45 27.12 -11.25 7.84
N ASN A 46 27.18 -10.99 6.54
CA ASN A 46 26.04 -11.08 5.63
C ASN A 46 26.15 -12.35 4.79
N LYS A 47 25.06 -13.11 4.72
CA LYS A 47 24.84 -14.19 3.76
C LYS A 47 23.58 -13.84 2.97
N PHE A 48 23.77 -13.35 1.76
CA PHE A 48 22.70 -12.91 0.88
C PHE A 48 22.58 -13.88 -0.29
N ASP A 49 21.54 -14.69 -0.28
CA ASP A 49 21.27 -15.68 -1.31
C ASP A 49 20.15 -15.17 -2.21
N PHE A 50 20.49 -14.87 -3.47
CA PHE A 50 19.53 -14.48 -4.49
C PHE A 50 19.35 -15.64 -5.46
N HIS A 51 18.15 -16.19 -5.47
CA HIS A 51 17.74 -17.30 -6.32
C HIS A 51 16.67 -16.82 -7.28
N HIS A 52 17.05 -16.66 -8.54
CA HIS A 52 16.20 -16.11 -9.59
C HIS A 52 15.65 -14.72 -9.22
N LEU A 53 14.37 -14.60 -8.88
CA LEU A 53 13.76 -13.35 -8.41
C LEU A 53 13.66 -13.23 -6.88
N LEU A 54 14.06 -14.26 -6.13
CA LEU A 54 13.87 -14.32 -4.68
C LEU A 54 15.19 -14.05 -3.95
N GLY A 55 15.18 -13.13 -3.00
CA GLY A 55 16.30 -12.87 -2.09
C GLY A 55 16.02 -13.41 -0.70
N ASN A 56 16.93 -14.21 -0.16
CA ASN A 56 17.00 -14.61 1.23
C ASN A 56 18.22 -13.94 1.87
N LEU A 57 17.98 -12.89 2.66
CA LEU A 57 19.03 -12.05 3.22
C LEU A 57 19.16 -12.37 4.71
N ALA A 58 20.25 -13.04 5.08
CA ALA A 58 20.60 -13.30 6.46
C ALA A 58 21.77 -12.39 6.89
N THR A 59 21.59 -11.68 8.00
CA THR A 59 22.62 -10.82 8.59
C THR A 59 22.82 -11.18 10.04
N LYS A 60 24.08 -11.36 10.44
CA LYS A 60 24.51 -11.52 11.82
C LYS A 60 25.31 -10.31 12.25
N LEU A 61 24.86 -9.62 13.30
CA LEU A 61 25.54 -8.45 13.87
C LEU A 61 26.03 -8.78 15.27
N ILE A 62 27.25 -8.34 15.60
CA ILE A 62 27.81 -8.46 16.95
C ILE A 62 28.07 -7.07 17.50
N TYR A 63 27.46 -6.76 18.63
CA TYR A 63 27.71 -5.57 19.44
C TYR A 63 28.30 -5.96 20.79
N LYS A 64 28.79 -4.97 21.53
CA LYS A 64 29.26 -5.12 22.89
C LYS A 64 28.89 -3.90 23.71
N ASN A 65 28.45 -4.12 24.95
CA ASN A 65 28.41 -3.04 25.92
C ASN A 65 29.85 -2.66 26.30
N ASN A 66 30.36 -1.54 25.79
CA ASN A 66 31.73 -1.10 26.07
C ASN A 66 31.85 -0.30 27.37
N THR A 67 30.75 -0.11 28.11
CA THR A 67 30.79 0.54 29.41
C THR A 67 31.25 -0.43 30.50
N ASN A 68 31.66 0.13 31.62
CA ASN A 68 32.06 -0.63 32.81
C ASN A 68 30.87 -0.93 33.74
N GLU A 69 29.65 -0.62 33.30
CA GLU A 69 28.44 -0.69 34.12
C GLU A 69 27.31 -1.42 33.41
N GLU A 70 26.35 -1.90 34.19
CA GLU A 70 25.12 -2.46 33.64
C GLU A 70 24.21 -1.30 33.18
N ILE A 71 23.86 -1.30 31.89
CA ILE A 71 23.21 -0.16 31.26
C ILE A 71 21.95 -0.60 30.48
N PRO A 72 20.83 0.15 30.52
CA PRO A 72 19.70 -0.13 29.65
C PRO A 72 20.10 -0.01 28.18
N ALA A 73 19.64 -0.94 27.35
CA ALA A 73 19.96 -0.95 25.93
C ALA A 73 18.76 -1.34 25.07
N GLN A 74 18.74 -0.83 23.84
CA GLN A 74 17.77 -1.20 22.83
C GLN A 74 18.44 -1.39 21.47
N PHE A 75 17.98 -2.36 20.69
CA PHE A 75 18.44 -2.57 19.32
C PHE A 75 17.49 -1.87 18.34
N ILE A 76 18.04 -1.08 17.42
CA ILE A 76 17.28 -0.31 16.44
C ILE A 76 17.50 -0.89 15.04
N TYR A 77 16.41 -1.31 14.41
CA TYR A 77 16.39 -1.78 13.04
C TYR A 77 15.57 -0.82 12.15
N PRO A 78 16.13 -0.24 11.07
CA PRO A 78 15.37 0.56 10.13
C PRO A 78 14.42 -0.35 9.34
N TYR A 79 13.16 -0.39 9.74
CA TYR A 79 12.16 -1.28 9.17
C TYR A 79 11.44 -0.60 7.99
N GLN A 80 11.18 -1.37 6.94
CA GLN A 80 10.31 -0.97 5.84
C GLN A 80 9.22 -2.03 5.67
N THR A 81 7.98 -1.61 5.43
CA THR A 81 6.83 -2.52 5.28
C THR A 81 6.93 -3.46 4.08
N ASN A 82 7.78 -3.15 3.09
CA ASN A 82 8.06 -4.01 1.93
C ASN A 82 9.19 -5.04 2.18
N GLN A 83 9.95 -4.89 3.27
CA GLN A 83 10.96 -5.85 3.70
C GLN A 83 10.22 -6.90 4.54
N ASN A 84 10.06 -8.11 4.00
CA ASN A 84 9.42 -9.19 4.76
C ASN A 84 10.43 -9.69 5.80
N LEU A 85 10.44 -9.02 6.95
CA LEU A 85 11.18 -9.45 8.13
C LEU A 85 10.53 -10.73 8.65
N VAL A 86 11.24 -11.86 8.50
CA VAL A 86 10.73 -13.19 8.88
C VAL A 86 11.43 -13.73 10.12
N GLU A 87 12.60 -13.20 10.47
CA GLU A 87 13.30 -13.55 11.70
C GLU A 87 14.07 -12.35 12.25
N LEU A 88 13.89 -12.08 13.55
CA LEU A 88 14.74 -11.20 14.33
C LEU A 88 14.94 -11.82 15.71
N LYS A 89 16.18 -12.24 15.97
CA LYS A 89 16.61 -12.85 17.24
C LYS A 89 17.77 -12.05 17.81
N VAL A 90 17.68 -11.73 19.09
CA VAL A 90 18.74 -11.03 19.82
C VAL A 90 19.16 -11.89 21.00
N TRP A 91 20.44 -12.19 21.11
CA TRP A 91 21.04 -12.80 22.28
C TRP A 91 21.83 -11.75 23.05
N VAL A 92 21.50 -11.58 24.32
CA VAL A 92 22.35 -10.88 25.29
C VAL A 92 22.99 -11.98 26.14
N ASP A 93 24.28 -12.23 25.90
CA ASP A 93 25.00 -13.41 26.37
C ASP A 93 24.23 -14.72 26.04
N GLU A 94 23.57 -15.36 27.02
CA GLU A 94 22.78 -16.60 26.80
C GLU A 94 21.27 -16.36 26.65
N LYS A 95 20.76 -15.17 26.99
CA LYS A 95 19.33 -14.85 26.98
C LYS A 95 18.88 -14.53 25.55
N LEU A 96 17.95 -15.33 25.02
CA LEU A 96 17.30 -15.08 23.72
C LEU A 96 16.07 -14.19 23.88
N ILE A 97 16.01 -13.15 23.05
CA ILE A 97 14.84 -12.32 22.78
C ILE A 97 14.45 -12.57 21.33
N GLU A 98 13.23 -13.05 21.11
CA GLU A 98 12.71 -13.39 19.78
C GLU A 98 11.50 -12.54 19.44
N ILE A 99 11.48 -12.04 18.20
CA ILE A 99 10.36 -11.27 17.66
C ILE A 99 9.43 -12.19 16.89
N LYS A 100 8.15 -12.19 17.27
CA LYS A 100 7.11 -13.01 16.64
C LYS A 100 5.89 -12.22 16.23
N SER A 101 5.29 -12.62 15.13
CA SER A 101 4.00 -12.16 14.65
C SER A 101 2.89 -12.74 15.51
N LYS A 102 2.01 -11.88 16.02
CA LYS A 102 0.84 -12.25 16.81
C LYS A 102 -0.39 -11.49 16.36
N SER A 103 -1.55 -12.15 16.42
CA SER A 103 -2.84 -11.53 16.09
C SER A 103 -3.12 -10.36 17.03
N ILE A 104 -3.64 -9.26 16.47
CA ILE A 104 -4.05 -8.09 17.24
C ILE A 104 -5.09 -8.48 18.30
N ILE A 105 -6.04 -9.35 17.97
CA ILE A 105 -7.08 -9.81 18.90
C ILE A 105 -6.46 -10.50 20.13
N GLU A 106 -5.43 -11.31 19.93
CA GLU A 106 -4.74 -12.00 21.02
C GLU A 106 -3.95 -11.02 21.89
N ILE A 107 -3.19 -10.11 21.26
CA ILE A 107 -2.43 -9.07 21.98
C ILE A 107 -3.38 -8.27 22.88
N ARG A 108 -4.53 -7.85 22.37
CA ARG A 108 -5.51 -7.07 23.13
C ARG A 108 -6.12 -7.81 24.31
N LYS A 109 -6.43 -9.10 24.14
CA LYS A 109 -6.92 -9.94 25.25
C LYS A 109 -5.91 -9.99 26.38
N GLU A 110 -4.63 -10.10 26.07
CA GLU A 110 -3.56 -10.11 27.05
C GLU A 110 -3.37 -8.73 27.70
N LEU A 111 -3.44 -7.66 26.91
CA LEU A 111 -3.37 -6.28 27.43
C LEU A 111 -4.50 -5.95 28.40
N LYS A 112 -5.73 -6.46 28.20
CA LYS A 112 -6.85 -6.29 29.15
C LYS A 112 -6.59 -6.91 30.52
N THR A 113 -5.66 -7.86 30.61
CA THR A 113 -5.29 -8.53 31.88
C THR A 113 -4.12 -7.87 32.60
N ILE A 114 -3.53 -6.82 32.02
CA ILE A 114 -2.39 -6.09 32.57
C ILE A 114 -2.82 -4.63 32.81
N ASP A 115 -2.35 -4.01 33.90
CA ASP A 115 -2.59 -2.58 34.14
C ASP A 115 -1.89 -1.75 33.05
N ALA A 116 -2.69 -1.22 32.12
CA ALA A 116 -2.27 -0.63 30.85
C ALA A 116 -1.43 0.66 31.01
N SER A 117 -1.37 1.23 32.22
CA SER A 117 -0.67 2.48 32.55
C SER A 117 0.86 2.46 32.31
N THR A 118 1.46 1.27 32.12
CA THR A 118 2.92 1.10 31.92
C THR A 118 3.35 0.62 30.53
N LEU A 119 2.42 0.21 29.64
CA LEU A 119 2.78 -0.60 28.46
C LEU A 119 2.82 0.15 27.12
N PHE A 120 2.36 1.40 27.04
CA PHE A 120 2.25 2.09 25.76
C PHE A 120 3.16 3.31 25.67
N LYS A 121 4.38 3.09 25.20
CA LYS A 121 5.11 4.14 24.47
C LYS A 121 4.84 3.93 22.98
N ASN A 122 3.74 4.52 22.50
CA ASN A 122 3.39 4.55 21.07
C ASN A 122 4.59 5.06 20.25
N GLN A 123 5.19 4.19 19.44
CA GLN A 123 6.18 4.62 18.47
C GLN A 123 5.45 5.21 17.26
N LYS A 124 5.22 6.53 17.29
CA LYS A 124 4.65 7.32 16.18
C LYS A 124 5.56 7.40 14.93
N ASN A 125 6.60 6.59 14.80
CA ASN A 125 7.61 6.74 13.75
C ASN A 125 7.83 5.45 12.95
N ASN A 126 7.20 5.41 11.78
CA ASN A 126 7.10 4.31 10.82
C ASN A 126 8.44 3.86 10.17
N GLN A 127 9.59 4.25 10.72
CA GLN A 127 10.90 4.06 10.07
C GLN A 127 11.83 3.11 10.82
N PHE A 128 11.52 2.77 12.09
CA PHE A 128 12.39 1.96 12.93
C PHE A 128 11.60 0.99 13.80
N LEU A 129 12.09 -0.24 13.88
CA LEU A 129 11.72 -1.26 14.84
C LEU A 129 12.72 -1.19 16.00
N LYS A 130 12.25 -1.13 17.25
CA LYS A 130 13.11 -1.08 18.44
C LYS A 130 12.88 -2.29 19.33
N VAL A 131 13.92 -3.05 19.62
CA VAL A 131 13.87 -4.20 20.53
C VAL A 131 14.48 -3.79 21.86
N ASP A 132 13.69 -3.76 22.92
CA ASP A 132 14.17 -3.50 24.28
C ASP A 132 14.97 -4.71 24.79
N LEU A 133 16.25 -4.49 25.08
CA LEU A 133 17.15 -5.53 25.60
C LEU A 133 17.17 -5.53 27.13
N GLY A 134 16.48 -4.59 27.78
CA GLY A 134 16.57 -4.32 29.20
C GLY A 134 17.96 -3.81 29.59
N LYS A 135 18.34 -4.07 30.83
CA LYS A 135 19.69 -3.80 31.32
C LYS A 135 20.65 -4.89 30.83
N ILE A 136 21.74 -4.47 30.19
CA ILE A 136 22.79 -5.36 29.70
C ILE A 136 24.06 -5.21 30.56
N PRO A 137 24.69 -6.31 31.00
CA PRO A 137 25.88 -6.23 31.84
C PRO A 137 27.04 -5.48 31.17
N ALA A 138 27.95 -4.94 31.99
CA ALA A 138 29.22 -4.40 31.52
C ALA A 138 29.95 -5.45 30.67
N ASN A 139 30.48 -5.06 29.52
CA ASN A 139 31.19 -5.95 28.60
C ASN A 139 30.37 -7.09 27.96
N ALA A 140 29.06 -7.17 28.19
CA ALA A 140 28.19 -8.19 27.60
C ALA A 140 28.24 -8.15 26.06
N LYS A 141 28.18 -9.33 25.44
CA LYS A 141 28.11 -9.45 23.99
C LYS A 141 26.66 -9.57 23.56
N ILE A 142 26.30 -8.78 22.55
CA ILE A 142 24.96 -8.79 21.97
C ILE A 142 25.09 -9.32 20.55
N LYS A 143 24.46 -10.44 20.28
CA LYS A 143 24.39 -11.05 18.95
C LYS A 143 22.99 -10.81 18.40
N VAL A 144 22.88 -10.29 17.19
CA VAL A 144 21.62 -10.13 16.48
C VAL A 144 21.66 -11.00 15.22
N GLU A 145 20.63 -11.81 15.01
CA GLU A 145 20.39 -12.49 13.73
C GLU A 145 19.09 -11.97 13.11
N LEU A 146 19.20 -11.58 11.85
CA LEU A 146 18.16 -10.97 11.06
C LEU A 146 17.98 -11.78 9.77
N LYS A 147 16.73 -12.10 9.42
CA LYS A 147 16.39 -12.73 8.14
C LYS A 147 15.27 -11.99 7.45
N ILE A 148 15.52 -11.62 6.20
CA ILE A 148 14.58 -10.90 5.35
C ILE A 148 14.38 -11.67 4.06
N VAL A 149 13.13 -11.77 3.62
CA VAL A 149 12.80 -12.28 2.28
C VAL A 149 12.36 -11.14 1.37
N LYS A 150 12.91 -11.14 0.16
CA LYS A 150 12.69 -10.09 -0.84
C LYS A 150 12.32 -10.68 -2.20
N ILE A 151 11.53 -9.91 -2.93
CA ILE A 151 11.28 -10.09 -4.36
C ILE A 151 12.12 -9.05 -5.11
N ILE A 152 12.92 -9.51 -6.06
CA ILE A 152 13.81 -8.70 -6.89
C ILE A 152 12.99 -8.22 -8.08
N LEU A 153 12.99 -6.91 -8.31
CA LEU A 153 12.29 -6.33 -9.44
C LEU A 153 13.08 -6.54 -10.72
N GLU A 154 12.39 -6.98 -11.77
CA GLU A 154 12.91 -7.14 -13.11
C GLU A 154 12.51 -5.92 -13.97
N ASN A 155 13.45 -5.44 -14.78
CA ASN A 155 13.18 -4.45 -15.82
C ASN A 155 13.86 -4.89 -17.12
N GLN A 156 13.05 -5.21 -18.14
CA GLN A 156 13.52 -5.65 -19.47
C GLN A 156 14.57 -6.76 -19.38
N LEU A 157 14.26 -7.87 -18.69
CA LEU A 157 15.12 -9.03 -18.51
C LEU A 157 16.38 -8.79 -17.67
N ASN A 158 16.46 -7.65 -16.99
CA ASN A 158 17.54 -7.34 -16.05
C ASN A 158 16.98 -7.26 -14.63
N TYR A 159 17.51 -8.10 -13.75
CA TYR A 159 17.27 -8.09 -12.33
C TYR A 159 18.26 -7.16 -11.66
N GLN A 160 17.78 -6.30 -10.76
CA GLN A 160 18.61 -5.29 -10.12
C GLN A 160 18.61 -5.44 -8.60
N LEU A 161 19.80 -5.58 -8.03
CA LEU A 161 20.07 -5.57 -6.60
C LEU A 161 20.71 -4.24 -6.20
N THR A 162 20.25 -3.69 -5.09
CA THR A 162 20.75 -2.43 -4.51
C THR A 162 21.00 -2.62 -3.04
N PHE A 163 22.10 -2.09 -2.51
CA PHE A 163 22.53 -2.26 -1.12
C PHE A 163 23.11 -0.95 -0.55
N PRO A 164 23.23 -0.80 0.78
CA PRO A 164 22.33 -1.38 1.78
C PRO A 164 20.88 -1.02 1.47
N GLU A 165 19.96 -1.94 1.71
CA GLU A 165 18.53 -1.75 1.39
C GLU A 165 17.80 -0.78 2.35
N LEU A 166 18.54 -0.09 3.22
CA LEU A 166 18.05 0.73 4.33
C LEU A 166 18.02 2.23 4.01
N ILE A 167 17.55 2.63 2.83
CA ILE A 167 17.44 4.06 2.48
C ILE A 167 16.05 4.56 2.88
N THR A 168 16.01 5.43 3.89
CA THR A 168 14.80 6.18 4.26
C THR A 168 14.74 7.50 3.48
N LYS A 169 13.59 7.75 2.84
CA LYS A 169 13.10 9.12 2.62
C LYS A 169 11.57 9.15 2.65
N ARG A 170 11.02 9.84 3.64
CA ARG A 170 10.03 10.90 3.40
C ARG A 170 10.20 11.98 4.47
N THR A 171 10.46 13.18 3.99
CA THR A 171 10.68 14.40 4.76
C THR A 171 9.36 14.90 5.32
N GLU A 172 9.20 14.93 6.63
CA GLU A 172 8.50 16.00 7.33
C GLU A 172 9.33 16.38 8.57
N SER A 173 9.60 17.67 8.67
CA SER A 173 10.49 18.36 9.59
C SER A 173 10.20 18.08 11.06
N PHE A 174 11.20 17.64 11.84
CA PHE A 174 11.32 18.00 13.26
C PHE A 174 12.78 18.14 13.71
N THR A 175 13.04 19.29 14.32
CA THR A 175 14.24 19.76 15.03
C THR A 175 15.51 20.01 14.23
N GLN A 176 15.92 21.29 14.24
CA GLN A 176 17.26 21.74 13.90
C GLN A 176 18.28 20.96 14.74
N ILE A 177 18.93 19.96 14.13
CA ILE A 177 20.13 19.34 14.70
C ILE A 177 21.29 20.27 14.34
N ASN A 178 21.80 20.98 15.35
CA ASN A 178 23.02 21.76 15.23
C ASN A 178 24.19 20.87 14.77
N ARG A 179 24.88 21.34 13.72
CA ARG A 179 26.20 20.90 13.21
C ARG A 179 26.37 19.39 12.97
N TRP A 180 26.05 18.98 11.74
CA TRP A 180 26.38 17.68 11.19
C TRP A 180 27.90 17.45 11.06
N ASN A 181 28.37 16.37 11.68
CA ASN A 181 29.63 15.73 11.34
C ASN A 181 29.39 14.84 10.11
N SER A 182 30.21 14.94 9.07
CA SER A 182 30.13 14.19 7.81
C SER A 182 30.50 12.70 7.91
N ASN A 183 30.46 12.12 9.11
CA ASN A 183 30.75 10.71 9.34
C ASN A 183 29.45 9.91 9.31
N LEU A 184 29.40 8.91 8.42
CA LEU A 184 28.35 7.90 8.35
C LEU A 184 28.36 7.07 9.65
N ASN A 185 27.68 7.53 10.70
CA ASN A 185 27.56 6.80 11.97
C ASN A 185 26.72 5.51 11.75
N GLY A 186 27.09 4.39 12.36
CA GLY A 186 26.36 3.11 12.27
C GLY A 186 27.05 2.00 11.47
N PHE A 187 28.07 2.29 10.67
CA PHE A 187 28.73 1.25 9.87
C PHE A 187 29.73 0.44 10.71
N PRO A 188 29.59 -0.89 10.77
CA PRO A 188 30.44 -1.74 11.57
C PRO A 188 31.92 -1.66 11.16
N LYS A 189 32.81 -1.97 12.11
CA LYS A 189 34.26 -1.96 11.89
C LYS A 189 34.69 -3.03 10.89
N ASN A 190 34.16 -4.24 11.06
CA ASN A 190 34.44 -5.38 10.20
C ASN A 190 33.16 -5.82 9.48
N ILE A 191 33.22 -5.89 8.15
CA ILE A 191 32.12 -6.40 7.33
C ILE A 191 32.64 -7.53 6.49
N ASN A 192 31.89 -8.63 6.49
CA ASN A 192 32.08 -9.73 5.57
C ASN A 192 30.73 -10.03 4.94
N SER A 193 30.67 -9.95 3.62
CA SER A 193 29.45 -10.21 2.86
C SER A 193 29.70 -11.28 1.83
N LYS A 194 28.93 -12.36 1.95
CA LYS A 194 28.83 -13.43 0.97
C LYS A 194 27.52 -13.26 0.21
N ILE A 195 27.61 -12.94 -1.08
CA ILE A 195 26.46 -12.78 -1.97
C ILE A 195 26.50 -13.93 -2.96
N HIS A 196 25.44 -14.73 -2.98
CA HIS A 196 25.29 -15.83 -3.91
C HIS A 196 24.18 -15.48 -4.92
N LEU A 197 24.51 -15.50 -6.21
CA LEU A 197 23.55 -15.35 -7.30
C LEU A 197 23.34 -16.72 -7.92
N SER A 198 22.10 -17.19 -7.91
CA SER A 198 21.72 -18.51 -8.41
C SER A 198 20.40 -18.45 -9.16
N GLY A 199 20.03 -19.49 -9.90
CA GLY A 199 18.68 -19.61 -10.46
C GLY A 199 18.51 -20.84 -11.35
N ASN A 200 17.27 -21.03 -11.83
CA ASN A 200 16.92 -22.18 -12.65
C ASN A 200 17.65 -22.21 -14.01
N PHE A 201 18.04 -21.05 -14.50
CA PHE A 201 18.64 -20.87 -15.80
C PHE A 201 20.08 -20.36 -15.70
N PRO A 202 20.92 -20.63 -16.71
CA PRO A 202 22.22 -19.99 -16.82
C PRO A 202 22.10 -18.47 -16.76
N ILE A 203 22.90 -17.81 -15.91
CA ILE A 203 23.01 -16.36 -15.85
C ILE A 203 23.85 -15.92 -17.06
N SER A 204 23.25 -15.17 -17.97
CA SER A 204 23.89 -14.75 -19.22
C SER A 204 24.78 -13.53 -19.04
N LYS A 205 24.47 -12.67 -18.07
CA LYS A 205 25.20 -11.43 -17.81
C LYS A 205 25.14 -11.07 -16.33
N ILE A 206 26.26 -10.56 -15.80
CA ILE A 206 26.35 -9.91 -14.49
C ILE A 206 27.12 -8.61 -14.68
N GLU A 207 26.54 -7.49 -14.24
CA GLU A 207 27.17 -6.18 -14.23
C GLU A 207 27.34 -5.71 -12.78
N THR A 208 28.60 -5.60 -12.34
CA THR A 208 28.95 -5.09 -11.02
C THR A 208 30.41 -4.64 -11.00
N GLU A 209 30.73 -3.73 -10.08
CA GLU A 209 32.12 -3.34 -9.78
C GLU A 209 32.84 -4.36 -8.87
N LEU A 210 32.10 -5.34 -8.32
CA LEU A 210 32.67 -6.37 -7.46
C LEU A 210 33.27 -7.54 -8.25
N LYS A 211 34.33 -8.14 -7.69
CA LYS A 211 34.84 -9.41 -8.20
C LYS A 211 33.88 -10.55 -7.82
N PHE A 212 33.64 -11.45 -8.75
CA PHE A 212 32.83 -12.65 -8.56
C PHE A 212 33.54 -13.90 -9.08
N VAL A 213 33.20 -15.05 -8.50
CA VAL A 213 33.63 -16.38 -8.92
C VAL A 213 32.44 -17.09 -9.54
N LYS A 214 32.61 -17.59 -10.77
CA LYS A 214 31.63 -18.46 -11.43
C LYS A 214 31.85 -19.88 -10.93
N GLU A 215 30.95 -20.42 -10.11
CA GLU A 215 31.00 -21.82 -9.67
C GLU A 215 30.52 -22.75 -10.79
N ASN A 216 29.43 -22.34 -11.47
CA ASN A 216 28.94 -22.94 -12.70
C ASN A 216 28.08 -21.92 -13.46
N GLU A 217 27.46 -22.29 -14.57
CA GLU A 217 26.66 -21.36 -15.38
C GLU A 217 25.44 -20.79 -14.68
N LYS A 218 24.96 -21.43 -13.61
CA LYS A 218 23.79 -21.02 -12.86
C LYS A 218 24.13 -20.38 -11.51
N ASN A 219 25.36 -20.52 -11.02
CA ASN A 219 25.74 -20.16 -9.64
C ASN A 219 27.01 -19.32 -9.62
N TYR A 220 26.94 -18.16 -8.98
CA TYR A 220 28.00 -17.17 -8.92
C TYR A 220 28.13 -16.65 -7.50
N LEU A 221 29.37 -16.60 -7.02
CA LEU A 221 29.69 -16.21 -5.67
C LEU A 221 30.47 -14.90 -5.65
N ILE A 222 30.02 -13.94 -4.85
CA ILE A 222 30.72 -12.70 -4.55
C ILE A 222 31.06 -12.70 -3.07
N GLN A 223 32.33 -12.47 -2.75
CA GLN A 223 32.79 -12.22 -1.40
C GLN A 223 33.37 -10.81 -1.33
N THR A 224 32.89 -10.02 -0.38
CA THR A 224 33.31 -8.62 -0.25
C THR A 224 33.26 -8.14 1.18
N SER A 225 34.17 -7.23 1.51
CA SER A 225 34.22 -6.52 2.80
C SER A 225 33.93 -5.03 2.65
N VAL A 226 33.46 -4.60 1.47
CA VAL A 226 33.12 -3.19 1.25
C VAL A 226 31.93 -2.77 2.09
N LYS A 227 31.99 -1.58 2.67
CA LYS A 227 30.90 -1.03 3.50
C LYS A 227 29.64 -0.74 2.70
N LYS A 228 29.81 -0.26 1.47
CA LYS A 228 28.72 0.01 0.54
C LYS A 228 28.85 -0.94 -0.65
N ILE A 229 28.00 -1.97 -0.67
CA ILE A 229 27.95 -2.90 -1.79
C ILE A 229 27.39 -2.12 -3.00
N PRO A 230 28.12 -2.03 -4.13
CA PRO A 230 27.62 -1.36 -5.32
C PRO A 230 26.42 -2.11 -5.90
N LYS A 231 25.71 -1.44 -6.80
CA LYS A 231 24.60 -2.06 -7.54
C LYS A 231 25.09 -3.33 -8.27
N ILE A 232 24.28 -4.38 -8.25
CA ILE A 232 24.51 -5.61 -9.01
C ILE A 232 23.34 -5.78 -9.96
N GLN A 233 23.60 -5.94 -11.25
CA GLN A 233 22.59 -6.33 -12.23
C GLN A 233 22.92 -7.69 -12.80
N TYR A 234 21.91 -8.51 -13.02
CA TYR A 234 22.09 -9.80 -13.69
C TYR A 234 20.91 -10.12 -14.59
N SER A 235 21.12 -11.02 -15.55
CA SER A 235 20.13 -11.38 -16.56
C SER A 235 20.16 -12.87 -16.85
N TYR A 236 18.98 -13.44 -17.12
CA TYR A 236 18.81 -14.80 -17.66
C TYR A 236 18.51 -14.83 -19.16
N ALA A 237 18.51 -13.64 -19.80
CA ALA A 237 18.13 -13.43 -21.19
C ALA A 237 18.89 -14.39 -22.13
N SER A 238 18.14 -15.04 -23.02
CA SER A 238 18.65 -15.99 -24.01
C SER A 238 17.92 -15.86 -25.34
N ASP A 239 18.49 -16.41 -26.42
CA ASP A 239 17.88 -16.44 -27.75
C ASP A 239 16.60 -17.30 -27.82
N GLN A 240 16.42 -18.21 -26.86
CA GLN A 240 15.22 -19.02 -26.71
C GLN A 240 14.53 -18.70 -25.39
N MET A 241 13.21 -18.89 -25.37
CA MET A 241 12.43 -18.88 -24.14
C MET A 241 12.87 -20.04 -23.24
N LYS A 242 12.93 -19.79 -21.93
CA LYS A 242 13.25 -20.80 -20.94
C LYS A 242 12.11 -20.95 -19.94
N THR A 243 11.88 -22.18 -19.52
CA THR A 243 10.82 -22.52 -18.57
C THR A 243 11.35 -23.51 -17.55
N GLY A 244 11.05 -23.28 -16.29
CA GLY A 244 11.62 -24.04 -15.19
C GLY A 244 10.76 -24.01 -13.94
N ILE A 245 10.89 -25.03 -13.10
CA ILE A 245 10.33 -25.06 -11.75
C ILE A 245 11.43 -25.23 -10.70
N GLU A 246 11.21 -24.65 -9.54
CA GLU A 246 12.03 -24.78 -8.34
C GLU A 246 11.13 -25.19 -7.18
N THR A 247 11.66 -25.98 -6.25
CA THR A 247 10.88 -26.50 -5.12
C THR A 247 11.58 -26.31 -3.80
N PHE A 248 10.80 -26.11 -2.76
CA PHE A 248 11.22 -26.14 -1.37
C PHE A 248 10.21 -26.94 -0.56
N THR A 249 10.67 -27.85 0.30
CA THR A 249 9.78 -28.71 1.08
C THR A 249 10.01 -28.54 2.57
N GLU A 250 8.94 -28.27 3.31
CA GLU A 250 8.97 -28.16 4.76
C GLU A 250 7.65 -28.66 5.35
N ASN A 251 7.74 -29.39 6.46
CA ASN A 251 6.59 -29.92 7.21
C ASN A 251 5.58 -30.70 6.33
N GLY A 252 6.07 -31.47 5.37
CA GLY A 252 5.25 -32.29 4.46
C GLY A 252 4.57 -31.51 3.33
N CYS A 253 4.85 -30.22 3.18
CA CYS A 253 4.35 -29.39 2.09
C CYS A 253 5.46 -28.98 1.13
N ASP A 254 5.20 -29.13 -0.16
CA ASP A 254 6.02 -28.59 -1.24
C ASP A 254 5.55 -27.18 -1.60
N TYR A 255 6.50 -26.26 -1.67
CA TYR A 255 6.34 -24.94 -2.25
C TYR A 255 7.03 -24.96 -3.60
N ILE A 256 6.30 -24.60 -4.65
CA ILE A 256 6.74 -24.72 -6.04
C ILE A 256 6.75 -23.33 -6.64
N LEU A 257 7.90 -22.85 -7.10
CA LEU A 257 8.03 -21.65 -7.91
C LEU A 257 8.18 -22.09 -9.37
N GLY A 258 7.27 -21.66 -10.23
CA GLY A 258 7.42 -21.83 -11.67
C GLY A 258 7.78 -20.51 -12.32
N THR A 259 8.71 -20.57 -13.27
CA THR A 259 9.22 -19.40 -13.96
C THR A 259 9.29 -19.62 -15.47
N ILE A 260 8.84 -18.61 -16.21
CA ILE A 260 8.85 -18.53 -17.66
C ILE A 260 9.64 -17.27 -18.01
N GLU A 261 10.85 -17.45 -18.54
CA GLU A 261 11.72 -16.39 -19.03
C GLU A 261 11.58 -16.26 -20.55
N PRO A 262 11.22 -15.07 -21.07
CA PRO A 262 11.08 -14.88 -22.51
C PRO A 262 12.41 -14.91 -23.24
N SER A 263 12.34 -15.06 -24.56
CA SER A 263 13.51 -14.83 -25.41
C SER A 263 13.85 -13.34 -25.45
N LYS A 264 15.15 -13.03 -25.49
CA LYS A 264 15.65 -11.68 -25.79
C LYS A 264 15.36 -11.27 -27.24
N ASN A 265 15.28 -12.26 -28.14
CA ASN A 265 14.86 -12.06 -29.51
C ASN A 265 13.35 -12.21 -29.52
N VAL A 266 12.66 -11.09 -29.65
CA VAL A 266 11.24 -11.13 -29.98
C VAL A 266 11.16 -11.63 -31.41
N GLU A 267 11.00 -12.95 -31.60
CA GLU A 267 10.49 -13.45 -32.87
C GLU A 267 9.22 -12.66 -33.16
N ASP A 268 9.13 -12.04 -34.33
CA ASP A 268 7.95 -11.26 -34.64
C ASP A 268 6.81 -12.24 -34.90
N TYR A 269 6.04 -12.55 -33.85
CA TYR A 269 4.95 -13.51 -33.93
C TYR A 269 3.90 -12.96 -34.88
N ASN A 270 3.82 -13.52 -36.09
CA ASN A 270 2.91 -13.10 -37.16
C ASN A 270 1.46 -13.59 -36.95
N SER A 271 1.07 -13.91 -35.72
CA SER A 271 -0.33 -14.22 -35.43
C SER A 271 -1.15 -12.94 -35.51
N PRO A 272 -2.21 -12.87 -36.34
CA PRO A 272 -3.09 -11.71 -36.41
C PRO A 272 -3.74 -11.45 -35.04
N ARG A 273 -3.69 -10.21 -34.58
CA ARG A 273 -4.27 -9.79 -33.29
C ARG A 273 -5.39 -8.80 -33.50
N GLU A 274 -6.37 -8.81 -32.61
CA GLU A 274 -7.43 -7.82 -32.58
C GLU A 274 -7.35 -7.06 -31.26
N PHE A 275 -7.06 -5.76 -31.34
CA PHE A 275 -6.98 -4.88 -30.18
C PHE A 275 -8.28 -4.12 -29.95
N LEU A 276 -8.77 -4.13 -28.71
CA LEU A 276 -9.77 -3.18 -28.26
C LEU A 276 -9.13 -2.29 -27.18
N PHE A 277 -8.84 -1.04 -27.54
CA PHE A 277 -8.33 -0.05 -26.60
C PHE A 277 -9.49 0.60 -25.87
N VAL A 278 -9.55 0.39 -24.55
CA VAL A 278 -10.60 0.94 -23.68
C VAL A 278 -10.01 2.10 -22.89
N ILE A 279 -10.36 3.33 -23.26
CA ILE A 279 -9.77 4.55 -22.75
C ILE A 279 -10.77 5.28 -21.86
N ASP A 280 -10.40 5.46 -20.59
CA ASP A 280 -11.15 6.30 -19.65
C ASP A 280 -10.97 7.78 -20.03
N ALA A 281 -12.09 8.47 -20.24
CA ALA A 281 -12.16 9.90 -20.47
C ALA A 281 -13.08 10.60 -19.47
N SER A 282 -13.29 9.99 -18.29
CA SER A 282 -14.09 10.57 -17.20
C SER A 282 -13.41 11.78 -16.56
N GLY A 283 -14.14 12.50 -15.71
CA GLY A 283 -13.70 13.72 -15.04
C GLY A 283 -12.41 13.57 -14.21
N SER A 284 -12.12 12.37 -13.70
CA SER A 284 -10.92 12.12 -12.91
C SER A 284 -9.64 12.03 -13.78
N MET A 285 -9.79 11.75 -15.07
CA MET A 285 -8.69 11.72 -16.04
C MET A 285 -8.22 13.13 -16.46
N MET A 286 -8.91 14.19 -16.04
CA MET A 286 -8.64 15.57 -16.45
C MET A 286 -7.18 15.99 -16.16
N ASN A 287 -6.60 16.79 -17.05
CA ASN A 287 -5.21 17.26 -17.02
C ASN A 287 -4.20 16.14 -17.32
N GLN A 288 -3.30 15.85 -16.38
CA GLN A 288 -2.14 14.99 -16.63
C GLN A 288 -2.52 13.56 -17.07
N PRO A 289 -3.48 12.84 -16.45
CA PRO A 289 -3.76 11.45 -16.82
C PRO A 289 -4.22 11.26 -18.27
N ILE A 290 -5.15 12.11 -18.76
CA ILE A 290 -5.63 12.02 -20.15
C ILE A 290 -4.51 12.38 -21.15
N GLU A 291 -3.66 13.37 -20.83
CA GLU A 291 -2.52 13.71 -21.69
C GLU A 291 -1.48 12.57 -21.76
N VAL A 292 -1.29 11.84 -20.68
CA VAL A 292 -0.47 10.61 -20.68
C VAL A 292 -1.08 9.55 -21.60
N ALA A 293 -2.39 9.31 -21.49
CA ALA A 293 -3.10 8.37 -22.35
C ALA A 293 -3.01 8.76 -23.83
N LYS A 294 -3.22 10.03 -24.17
CA LYS A 294 -3.05 10.55 -25.54
C LYS A 294 -1.64 10.31 -26.07
N ASN A 295 -0.62 10.73 -25.32
CA ASN A 295 0.77 10.58 -25.74
C ASN A 295 1.16 9.11 -25.94
N LEU A 296 0.66 8.23 -25.07
CA LEU A 296 0.84 6.78 -25.23
C LEU A 296 0.19 6.28 -26.52
N MET A 297 -1.07 6.63 -26.80
CA MET A 297 -1.79 6.16 -27.98
C MET A 297 -1.18 6.70 -29.29
N ASN A 298 -0.71 7.94 -29.30
CA ASN A 298 0.04 8.52 -30.44
C ASN A 298 1.34 7.75 -30.73
N GLN A 299 1.98 7.16 -29.72
CA GLN A 299 3.15 6.29 -29.91
C GLN A 299 2.77 4.85 -30.26
N LEU A 300 1.60 4.38 -29.85
CA LEU A 300 1.24 2.97 -29.92
C LEU A 300 0.55 2.60 -31.23
N LEU A 301 -0.51 3.32 -31.63
CA LEU A 301 -1.31 2.97 -32.80
C LEU A 301 -0.50 2.92 -34.11
N PRO A 302 0.45 3.84 -34.37
CA PRO A 302 1.28 3.79 -35.58
C PRO A 302 2.22 2.58 -35.65
N ASN A 303 2.45 1.88 -34.53
CA ASN A 303 3.34 0.72 -34.45
C ASN A 303 2.59 -0.62 -34.44
N LEU A 304 1.27 -0.62 -34.65
CA LEU A 304 0.51 -1.85 -34.89
C LEU A 304 0.92 -2.48 -36.22
N LYS A 305 0.85 -3.81 -36.32
CA LYS A 305 1.19 -4.53 -37.55
C LYS A 305 0.08 -4.38 -38.57
N GLU A 306 0.40 -4.39 -39.85
CA GLU A 306 -0.60 -4.34 -40.93
C GLU A 306 -1.58 -5.53 -40.90
N THR A 307 -1.19 -6.64 -40.28
CA THR A 307 -2.02 -7.83 -40.08
C THR A 307 -2.93 -7.75 -38.85
N ASP A 308 -2.72 -6.76 -37.97
CA ASP A 308 -3.59 -6.55 -36.81
C ASP A 308 -4.93 -5.92 -37.22
N LYS A 309 -5.93 -6.06 -36.36
CA LYS A 309 -7.14 -5.24 -36.34
C LYS A 309 -7.18 -4.48 -35.03
N PHE A 310 -7.82 -3.31 -35.04
CA PHE A 310 -8.01 -2.53 -33.82
C PHE A 310 -9.34 -1.80 -33.79
N ASN A 311 -9.78 -1.47 -32.58
CA ASN A 311 -10.87 -0.56 -32.32
C ASN A 311 -10.58 0.23 -31.03
N VAL A 312 -11.26 1.36 -30.87
CA VAL A 312 -11.12 2.23 -29.70
C VAL A 312 -12.49 2.44 -29.09
N LEU A 313 -12.61 2.14 -27.80
CA LEU A 313 -13.76 2.45 -26.97
C LEU A 313 -13.36 3.53 -25.98
N ILE A 314 -13.92 4.73 -26.14
CA ILE A 314 -13.73 5.83 -25.19
C ILE A 314 -14.96 5.87 -24.29
N TYR A 315 -14.76 5.83 -22.97
CA TYR A 315 -15.88 5.87 -22.03
C TYR A 315 -15.79 7.05 -21.06
N SER A 316 -16.92 7.73 -20.89
CA SER A 316 -17.15 8.76 -19.87
C SER A 316 -18.64 8.79 -19.50
N THR A 317 -19.34 9.91 -19.72
CA THR A 317 -20.83 9.98 -19.64
C THR A 317 -21.54 9.14 -20.70
N LYS A 318 -20.82 8.76 -21.76
CA LYS A 318 -21.31 7.85 -22.79
C LYS A 318 -20.15 6.99 -23.28
N ASN A 319 -20.50 5.84 -23.82
CA ASN A 319 -19.56 4.95 -24.48
C ASN A 319 -19.53 5.24 -25.98
N ASP A 320 -18.36 5.63 -26.47
CA ASP A 320 -18.12 5.98 -27.86
C ASP A 320 -17.17 4.94 -28.46
N LEU A 321 -17.77 3.92 -29.09
CA LEU A 321 -17.06 2.92 -29.86
C LEU A 321 -16.78 3.49 -31.26
N LEU A 322 -15.50 3.64 -31.59
CA LEU A 322 -15.06 4.35 -32.79
C LEU A 322 -15.54 3.69 -34.09
N PHE A 323 -15.38 2.37 -34.19
CA PHE A 323 -15.79 1.58 -35.34
C PHE A 323 -16.84 0.54 -34.95
N LYS A 324 -17.77 0.22 -35.85
CA LYS A 324 -18.75 -0.86 -35.63
C LYS A 324 -18.06 -2.21 -35.43
N GLU A 325 -16.99 -2.46 -36.17
CA GLU A 325 -16.14 -3.65 -36.13
C GLU A 325 -14.68 -3.23 -36.16
N ALA A 326 -13.79 -4.05 -35.62
CA ALA A 326 -12.36 -3.77 -35.62
C ALA A 326 -11.80 -3.62 -37.05
N GLN A 327 -10.98 -2.59 -37.26
CA GLN A 327 -10.45 -2.20 -38.57
C GLN A 327 -8.94 -2.45 -38.66
N PHE A 328 -8.42 -2.60 -39.87
CA PHE A 328 -6.96 -2.66 -40.08
C PHE A 328 -6.30 -1.30 -39.75
N PRO A 329 -5.05 -1.28 -39.24
CA PRO A 329 -4.30 -0.07 -38.90
C PRO A 329 -3.73 0.62 -40.15
N THR A 330 -4.60 1.01 -41.09
CA THR A 330 -4.23 1.89 -42.19
C THR A 330 -3.92 3.28 -41.66
N LYS A 331 -3.11 4.07 -42.39
CA LYS A 331 -2.82 5.46 -42.01
C LYS A 331 -4.10 6.27 -41.75
N GLU A 332 -5.10 6.12 -42.61
CA GLU A 332 -6.41 6.77 -42.47
C GLU A 332 -7.15 6.35 -41.19
N ASN A 333 -7.25 5.04 -40.92
CA ASN A 333 -7.94 4.55 -39.72
C ASN A 333 -7.22 4.97 -38.44
N ILE A 334 -5.88 4.98 -38.44
CA ILE A 334 -5.07 5.45 -37.32
C ILE A 334 -5.31 6.95 -37.09
N GLU A 335 -5.32 7.77 -38.14
CA GLU A 335 -5.58 9.20 -38.03
C GLU A 335 -6.98 9.49 -37.49
N ILE A 336 -8.00 8.77 -37.95
CA ILE A 336 -9.37 8.85 -37.42
C ILE A 336 -9.38 8.57 -35.91
N ALA A 337 -8.70 7.50 -35.49
CA ALA A 337 -8.63 7.12 -34.08
C ALA A 337 -7.87 8.14 -33.23
N LEU A 338 -6.70 8.61 -33.68
CA LEU A 338 -5.89 9.58 -32.96
C LEU A 338 -6.60 10.93 -32.85
N ASN A 339 -7.28 11.39 -33.91
CA ASN A 339 -8.08 12.61 -33.86
C ASN A 339 -9.18 12.51 -32.80
N LYS A 340 -9.88 11.37 -32.72
CA LYS A 340 -10.92 11.14 -31.71
C LYS A 340 -10.35 11.13 -30.29
N ILE A 341 -9.21 10.46 -30.07
CA ILE A 341 -8.55 10.37 -28.76
C ILE A 341 -8.00 11.73 -28.31
N ASN A 342 -7.36 12.46 -29.23
CA ASN A 342 -6.72 13.75 -28.91
C ASN A 342 -7.73 14.85 -28.58
N GLN A 343 -8.97 14.73 -29.04
CA GLN A 343 -10.10 15.61 -28.68
C GLN A 343 -10.62 15.43 -27.25
N GLN A 344 -10.24 14.35 -26.55
CA GLN A 344 -10.76 14.10 -25.20
C GLN A 344 -10.16 15.06 -24.16
N SER A 345 -10.97 15.52 -23.21
CA SER A 345 -10.50 16.42 -22.13
C SER A 345 -10.61 15.81 -20.73
N GLY A 346 -11.16 14.61 -20.60
CA GLY A 346 -11.44 14.00 -19.29
C GLY A 346 -12.62 14.66 -18.60
N ILE A 347 -13.84 14.47 -19.13
CA ILE A 347 -15.07 15.10 -18.62
C ILE A 347 -16.16 14.03 -18.54
N GLY A 348 -16.93 14.05 -17.45
CA GLY A 348 -18.09 13.19 -17.28
C GLY A 348 -17.97 12.20 -16.13
N GLU A 349 -19.06 11.48 -15.90
CA GLU A 349 -19.10 10.38 -14.94
C GLU A 349 -18.47 9.10 -15.53
N LYS A 350 -18.48 8.03 -14.74
CA LYS A 350 -17.86 6.76 -15.11
C LYS A 350 -18.89 5.66 -15.30
N LEU A 351 -18.84 5.01 -16.46
CA LEU A 351 -19.75 3.94 -16.87
C LEU A 351 -18.99 2.68 -17.34
N LEU A 352 -18.04 2.19 -16.53
CA LEU A 352 -17.21 1.04 -16.95
C LEU A 352 -18.00 -0.26 -17.09
N ASP A 353 -19.07 -0.45 -16.32
CA ASP A 353 -20.03 -1.54 -16.48
C ASP A 353 -20.70 -1.52 -17.85
N GLU A 354 -21.11 -0.35 -18.33
CA GLU A 354 -21.64 -0.22 -19.69
C GLU A 354 -20.54 -0.39 -20.75
N ALA A 355 -19.32 0.10 -20.50
CA ALA A 355 -18.19 -0.12 -21.39
C ALA A 355 -17.85 -1.62 -21.46
N ILE A 356 -18.07 -2.32 -20.34
CA ILE A 356 -17.98 -3.77 -20.26
C ILE A 356 -18.98 -4.40 -21.21
N GLU A 357 -20.27 -4.09 -21.09
CA GLU A 357 -21.30 -4.58 -22.03
C GLU A 357 -21.00 -4.25 -23.49
N GLN A 358 -20.42 -3.08 -23.78
CA GLN A 358 -20.09 -2.70 -25.15
C GLN A 358 -18.98 -3.57 -25.74
N PHE A 359 -17.95 -3.95 -24.98
CA PHE A 359 -16.97 -4.90 -25.52
C PHE A 359 -17.58 -6.28 -25.78
N GLN A 360 -18.62 -6.66 -25.01
CA GLN A 360 -19.30 -7.96 -25.19
C GLN A 360 -20.05 -8.00 -26.51
N LYS A 361 -20.65 -6.87 -26.89
CA LYS A 361 -21.41 -6.70 -28.14
C LYS A 361 -20.49 -6.49 -29.35
N ASN A 362 -19.21 -6.17 -29.14
CA ASN A 362 -18.26 -5.94 -30.23
C ASN A 362 -17.90 -7.26 -30.96
N PRO A 363 -18.22 -7.39 -32.27
CA PRO A 363 -18.00 -8.63 -33.02
C PRO A 363 -16.54 -9.10 -32.96
N PHE A 364 -16.32 -10.39 -32.69
CA PHE A 364 -14.98 -10.99 -32.57
C PHE A 364 -14.72 -11.99 -33.69
N ASP A 365 -13.71 -11.71 -34.51
CA ASP A 365 -13.19 -12.66 -35.48
C ASP A 365 -12.30 -13.70 -34.78
N LYS A 366 -12.78 -14.95 -34.67
CA LYS A 366 -12.06 -16.03 -33.99
C LYS A 366 -10.72 -16.41 -34.63
N ASN A 367 -10.43 -15.93 -35.84
CA ASN A 367 -9.12 -16.09 -36.48
C ASN A 367 -8.06 -15.18 -35.85
N TYR A 368 -8.48 -14.17 -35.10
CA TYR A 368 -7.62 -13.23 -34.39
C TYR A 368 -7.54 -13.57 -32.91
N LYS A 369 -6.46 -13.15 -32.26
CA LYS A 369 -6.35 -13.16 -30.80
C LYS A 369 -6.80 -11.81 -30.25
N ARG A 370 -7.89 -11.80 -29.47
CA ARG A 370 -8.42 -10.56 -28.88
C ARG A 370 -7.61 -10.16 -27.66
N ILE A 371 -7.18 -8.89 -27.66
CA ILE A 371 -6.49 -8.24 -26.56
C ILE A 371 -7.27 -6.98 -26.20
N ILE A 372 -7.72 -6.89 -24.96
CA ILE A 372 -8.37 -5.70 -24.40
C ILE A 372 -7.34 -4.94 -23.58
N ALA A 373 -7.01 -3.73 -24.04
CA ALA A 373 -6.07 -2.84 -23.37
C ALA A 373 -6.84 -1.74 -22.63
N ILE A 374 -6.91 -1.83 -21.30
CA ILE A 374 -7.64 -0.86 -20.46
C ILE A 374 -6.69 0.22 -19.97
N ILE A 375 -7.03 1.49 -20.18
CA ILE A 375 -6.27 2.65 -19.74
C ILE A 375 -7.19 3.53 -18.88
N SER A 376 -6.92 3.62 -17.57
CA SER A 376 -7.79 4.32 -16.62
C SER A 376 -7.02 4.79 -15.38
N ASP A 377 -7.53 5.80 -14.67
CA ASP A 377 -7.06 6.22 -13.34
C ASP A 377 -7.78 5.50 -12.19
N GLY A 378 -8.66 4.57 -12.54
CA GLY A 378 -8.99 3.45 -11.70
C GLY A 378 -10.28 3.54 -10.91
N LYS A 379 -10.99 4.66 -10.72
CA LYS A 379 -12.21 4.60 -9.90
C LYS A 379 -13.19 3.61 -10.53
N MET A 380 -13.63 2.48 -9.97
CA MET A 380 -14.56 1.56 -10.69
C MET A 380 -15.71 1.13 -9.79
N ASN A 381 -16.87 0.81 -10.39
CA ASN A 381 -17.95 0.19 -9.64
C ASN A 381 -17.64 -1.31 -9.47
N LEU A 382 -17.20 -1.69 -8.28
CA LEU A 382 -16.73 -3.04 -7.96
C LEU A 382 -17.90 -3.92 -7.53
N ASN A 383 -18.54 -4.62 -8.47
CA ASN A 383 -19.63 -5.53 -8.16
C ASN A 383 -19.42 -6.93 -8.76
N GLU A 384 -20.16 -7.91 -8.26
CA GLU A 384 -20.02 -9.32 -8.64
C GLU A 384 -20.36 -9.58 -10.12
N SER A 385 -21.30 -8.83 -10.69
CA SER A 385 -21.67 -8.94 -12.11
C SER A 385 -20.51 -8.58 -13.04
N VAL A 386 -19.85 -7.46 -12.76
CA VAL A 386 -18.65 -6.98 -13.49
C VAL A 386 -17.50 -7.97 -13.35
N TYR A 387 -17.31 -8.52 -12.15
CA TYR A 387 -16.27 -9.53 -11.87
C TYR A 387 -16.50 -10.80 -12.72
N ASN A 388 -17.70 -11.36 -12.63
CA ASN A 388 -18.07 -12.58 -13.35
C ASN A 388 -18.02 -12.36 -14.87
N SER A 389 -18.41 -11.17 -15.33
CA SER A 389 -18.25 -10.78 -16.73
C SER A 389 -16.79 -10.84 -17.15
N LEU A 390 -15.92 -10.02 -16.54
CA LEU A 390 -14.48 -9.99 -16.86
C LEU A 390 -13.84 -11.38 -16.80
N ARG A 391 -14.19 -12.18 -15.78
CA ARG A 391 -13.69 -13.55 -15.60
C ARG A 391 -14.15 -14.53 -16.68
N ASN A 392 -15.37 -14.37 -17.18
CA ASN A 392 -15.84 -15.23 -18.27
C ASN A 392 -15.15 -14.87 -19.60
N TYR A 393 -14.94 -13.58 -19.88
CA TYR A 393 -14.23 -13.15 -21.09
C TYR A 393 -12.75 -13.49 -21.06
N SER A 394 -12.11 -13.46 -19.89
CA SER A 394 -10.69 -13.79 -19.78
C SER A 394 -10.36 -15.21 -20.26
N LYS A 395 -11.34 -16.12 -20.37
CA LYS A 395 -11.12 -17.47 -20.90
C LYS A 395 -10.53 -17.48 -22.32
N ASP A 396 -10.99 -16.56 -23.18
CA ASP A 396 -10.63 -16.47 -24.60
C ASP A 396 -10.04 -15.12 -25.01
N THR A 397 -9.95 -14.17 -24.07
CA THR A 397 -9.45 -12.80 -24.29
C THR A 397 -8.36 -12.47 -23.29
N GLN A 398 -7.31 -11.81 -23.76
CA GLN A 398 -6.26 -11.30 -22.89
C GLN A 398 -6.57 -9.86 -22.46
N PHE A 399 -6.29 -9.54 -21.20
CA PHE A 399 -6.37 -8.19 -20.66
C PHE A 399 -4.97 -7.64 -20.38
N ILE A 400 -4.75 -6.36 -20.72
CA ILE A 400 -3.58 -5.58 -20.31
C ILE A 400 -4.10 -4.27 -19.74
N THR A 401 -3.76 -3.95 -18.50
CA THR A 401 -4.31 -2.77 -17.81
C THR A 401 -3.21 -1.79 -17.46
N LEU A 402 -3.42 -0.51 -17.80
CA LEU A 402 -2.60 0.62 -17.39
C LEU A 402 -3.39 1.51 -16.44
N GLY A 403 -2.97 1.53 -15.18
CA GLY A 403 -3.43 2.47 -14.16
C GLY A 403 -2.64 3.77 -14.22
N ILE A 404 -3.28 4.92 -14.45
CA ILE A 404 -2.60 6.23 -14.56
C ILE A 404 -3.04 7.17 -13.43
N GLY A 405 -2.10 7.78 -12.72
CA GLY A 405 -2.38 8.92 -11.83
C GLY A 405 -1.89 8.73 -10.40
N LYS A 406 -1.81 9.85 -9.66
CA LYS A 406 -1.36 9.87 -8.27
C LYS A 406 -2.43 9.36 -7.29
N GLU A 407 -3.69 9.54 -7.63
CA GLU A 407 -4.85 9.06 -6.87
C GLU A 407 -5.43 7.76 -7.46
N LEU A 408 -4.56 6.95 -8.08
CA LEU A 408 -4.95 5.68 -8.69
C LEU A 408 -5.76 4.83 -7.70
N ASP A 409 -6.95 4.40 -8.11
CA ASP A 409 -7.75 3.50 -7.31
C ASP A 409 -7.22 2.06 -7.44
N TYR A 410 -6.34 1.69 -6.51
CA TYR A 410 -5.77 0.35 -6.43
C TYR A 410 -6.83 -0.73 -6.19
N LYS A 411 -8.00 -0.39 -5.62
CA LYS A 411 -9.10 -1.33 -5.38
C LYS A 411 -9.58 -1.91 -6.70
N ALA A 412 -9.76 -1.04 -7.68
CA ALA A 412 -10.21 -1.40 -9.00
C ALA A 412 -9.14 -2.09 -9.86
N MET A 413 -7.88 -1.64 -9.76
CA MET A 413 -6.77 -2.32 -10.42
C MET A 413 -6.66 -3.77 -9.92
N ASN A 414 -6.76 -3.96 -8.60
CA ASN A 414 -6.78 -5.29 -8.00
C ASN A 414 -7.98 -6.12 -8.44
N PHE A 415 -9.17 -5.51 -8.52
CA PHE A 415 -10.38 -6.17 -8.98
C PHE A 415 -10.25 -6.71 -10.42
N ILE A 416 -9.77 -5.88 -11.36
CA ILE A 416 -9.49 -6.33 -12.73
C ILE A 416 -8.48 -7.48 -12.68
N SER A 417 -7.39 -7.31 -11.93
CA SER A 417 -6.33 -8.31 -11.83
C SER A 417 -6.83 -9.68 -11.38
N MET A 418 -7.71 -9.72 -10.39
CA MET A 418 -8.30 -10.96 -9.89
C MET A 418 -9.24 -11.61 -10.90
N ALA A 419 -10.04 -10.81 -11.60
CA ALA A 419 -11.01 -11.29 -12.57
C ALA A 419 -10.32 -11.84 -13.83
N THR A 420 -9.30 -11.14 -14.32
CA THR A 420 -8.67 -11.43 -15.61
C THR A 420 -7.42 -12.30 -15.51
N GLY A 421 -6.77 -12.32 -14.34
CA GLY A 421 -5.45 -12.94 -14.15
C GLY A 421 -4.27 -12.08 -14.62
N SER A 422 -4.53 -10.86 -15.13
CA SER A 422 -3.48 -9.92 -15.58
C SER A 422 -2.98 -9.03 -14.44
N ILE A 423 -1.68 -8.78 -14.35
CA ILE A 423 -1.13 -7.81 -13.38
C ILE A 423 -1.17 -6.41 -14.02
N PRO A 424 -1.87 -5.42 -13.41
CA PRO A 424 -1.92 -4.06 -13.94
C PRO A 424 -0.55 -3.39 -13.87
N ILE A 425 -0.22 -2.62 -14.91
CA ILE A 425 0.93 -1.72 -14.92
C ILE A 425 0.46 -0.38 -14.33
N THR A 426 1.09 0.09 -13.26
CA THR A 426 0.68 1.31 -12.55
C THR A 426 1.67 2.45 -12.76
N LEU A 427 1.16 3.63 -13.11
CA LEU A 427 1.87 4.88 -13.36
C LEU A 427 1.48 5.94 -12.30
N ASN A 428 2.11 5.87 -11.15
CA ASN A 428 1.86 6.73 -9.97
C ASN A 428 3.03 7.68 -9.66
N GLU A 429 4.26 7.31 -10.03
CA GLU A 429 5.49 8.08 -9.77
C GLU A 429 6.13 8.64 -11.05
N THR A 430 6.55 9.91 -11.00
CA THR A 430 7.14 10.61 -12.14
C THR A 430 8.46 9.97 -12.61
N ASN A 431 9.24 9.40 -11.68
CA ASN A 431 10.57 8.87 -11.96
C ASN A 431 10.54 7.54 -12.73
N GLU A 432 9.47 6.75 -12.58
CA GLU A 432 9.30 5.45 -13.25
C GLU A 432 8.50 5.54 -14.55
N PHE A 433 7.99 6.72 -14.87
CA PHE A 433 7.02 6.95 -15.92
C PHE A 433 7.43 6.35 -17.27
N GLN A 434 8.65 6.66 -17.74
CA GLN A 434 9.13 6.16 -19.04
C GLN A 434 9.32 4.64 -19.07
N SER A 435 9.81 4.06 -17.97
CA SER A 435 10.01 2.60 -17.86
C SER A 435 8.68 1.86 -17.93
N LYS A 436 7.67 2.31 -17.16
CA LYS A 436 6.32 1.71 -17.12
C LYS A 436 5.54 1.93 -18.43
N ILE A 437 5.68 3.08 -19.09
CA ILE A 437 5.11 3.33 -20.42
C ILE A 437 5.74 2.38 -21.45
N ASN A 438 7.06 2.22 -21.44
CA ASN A 438 7.73 1.27 -22.32
C ASN A 438 7.32 -0.17 -22.01
N GLN A 439 7.17 -0.53 -20.73
CA GLN A 439 6.64 -1.83 -20.31
C GLN A 439 5.27 -2.12 -20.92
N PHE A 440 4.34 -1.15 -20.86
CA PHE A 440 3.00 -1.30 -21.43
C PHE A 440 3.01 -1.39 -22.96
N LYS A 441 3.80 -0.55 -23.64
CA LYS A 441 3.98 -0.64 -25.11
C LYS A 441 4.53 -2.00 -25.52
N THR A 442 5.57 -2.48 -24.85
CA THR A 442 6.18 -3.78 -25.14
C THR A 442 5.21 -4.93 -24.90
N ALA A 443 4.40 -4.85 -23.83
CA ALA A 443 3.36 -5.84 -23.57
C ALA A 443 2.36 -5.98 -24.74
N ILE A 444 2.01 -4.88 -25.38
CA ILE A 444 1.07 -4.84 -26.50
C ILE A 444 1.73 -5.23 -27.82
N LEU A 445 2.90 -4.66 -28.10
CA LEU A 445 3.55 -4.79 -29.40
C LEU A 445 4.31 -6.12 -29.54
N HIS A 446 4.87 -6.65 -28.45
CA HIS A 446 5.89 -7.72 -28.46
C HIS A 446 5.52 -8.94 -27.61
N SER A 447 4.23 -9.26 -27.46
CA SER A 447 3.80 -10.49 -26.77
C SER A 447 4.09 -11.74 -27.62
N SER A 448 4.74 -12.73 -27.00
CA SER A 448 5.26 -13.96 -27.60
C SER A 448 4.41 -15.21 -27.35
N ILE A 449 3.80 -15.31 -26.17
CA ILE A 449 2.90 -16.41 -25.80
C ILE A 449 1.66 -15.84 -25.15
N TYR A 450 0.52 -16.43 -25.48
CA TYR A 450 -0.81 -16.05 -25.04
C TYR A 450 -1.45 -17.17 -24.20
N HIS A 451 -2.37 -16.81 -23.31
CA HIS A 451 -3.16 -17.74 -22.50
C HIS A 451 -2.31 -18.75 -21.71
N LEU A 452 -1.20 -18.26 -21.13
CA LEU A 452 -0.36 -19.07 -20.27
C LEU A 452 -1.16 -19.53 -19.05
N LYS A 453 -1.27 -20.84 -18.86
CA LYS A 453 -1.99 -21.49 -17.76
C LYS A 453 -1.13 -22.56 -17.11
N VAL A 454 -1.36 -22.78 -15.82
CA VAL A 454 -0.77 -23.88 -15.06
C VAL A 454 -1.86 -24.93 -14.83
N GLN A 455 -1.58 -26.19 -15.17
CA GLN A 455 -2.51 -27.30 -14.95
C GLN A 455 -1.82 -28.50 -14.32
N SER A 456 -2.58 -29.24 -13.51
CA SER A 456 -2.14 -30.48 -12.87
C SER A 456 -3.36 -31.23 -12.35
N SER A 457 -3.34 -32.56 -12.47
CA SER A 457 -4.31 -33.46 -11.82
C SER A 457 -3.82 -33.99 -10.47
N GLN A 458 -2.58 -33.70 -10.09
CA GLN A 458 -1.91 -34.28 -8.91
C GLN A 458 -1.54 -33.23 -7.85
N ILE A 459 -1.53 -31.95 -8.21
CA ILE A 459 -1.19 -30.81 -7.35
C ILE A 459 -2.47 -30.03 -7.06
N ASN A 460 -2.67 -29.63 -5.81
CA ASN A 460 -3.76 -28.73 -5.45
C ASN A 460 -3.51 -27.30 -5.96
N LEU A 461 -4.02 -26.98 -7.15
CA LEU A 461 -3.89 -25.64 -7.73
C LEU A 461 -4.74 -24.56 -7.03
N ASN A 462 -5.59 -24.94 -6.07
CA ASN A 462 -6.27 -23.96 -5.22
C ASN A 462 -5.32 -23.22 -4.28
N GLU A 463 -4.06 -23.61 -4.20
CA GLU A 463 -3.02 -22.90 -3.47
C GLU A 463 -1.95 -22.31 -4.40
N THR A 464 -2.28 -22.18 -5.70
CA THR A 464 -1.44 -21.51 -6.71
C THR A 464 -1.85 -20.05 -6.89
N PHE A 465 -0.83 -19.18 -7.00
CA PHE A 465 -0.95 -17.74 -7.21
C PHE A 465 -0.01 -17.25 -8.32
N PRO A 466 -0.39 -16.18 -9.08
CA PRO A 466 -1.67 -15.48 -9.02
C PRO A 466 -2.85 -16.37 -9.40
N LYS A 467 -4.03 -16.03 -8.88
CA LYS A 467 -5.27 -16.76 -9.19
C LYS A 467 -5.67 -16.56 -10.64
N ASN A 468 -6.23 -17.61 -11.25
CA ASN A 468 -6.59 -17.62 -12.67
C ASN A 468 -5.39 -17.23 -13.55
N PHE A 469 -4.20 -17.81 -13.29
CA PHE A 469 -2.99 -17.60 -14.09
C PHE A 469 -3.31 -17.76 -15.58
N ASN A 470 -3.49 -16.63 -16.25
CA ASN A 470 -3.95 -16.49 -17.62
C ASN A 470 -3.33 -15.21 -18.15
N THR A 471 -2.05 -15.31 -18.43
CA THR A 471 -1.21 -14.17 -18.74
C THR A 471 -0.57 -14.36 -20.12
N TYR A 472 0.26 -13.39 -20.46
CA TYR A 472 1.06 -13.36 -21.66
C TYR A 472 2.53 -13.30 -21.30
N LEU A 473 3.35 -13.69 -22.26
CA LEU A 473 4.78 -13.58 -22.16
C LEU A 473 5.25 -12.51 -23.14
N ALA A 474 5.63 -11.34 -22.65
CA ALA A 474 6.32 -10.32 -23.44
C ALA A 474 7.81 -10.29 -23.05
N GLN A 475 8.48 -9.14 -23.08
CA GLN A 475 9.88 -9.01 -22.60
C GLN A 475 9.98 -8.85 -21.07
N GLN A 476 9.16 -9.60 -20.34
CA GLN A 476 9.22 -9.73 -18.89
C GLN A 476 8.98 -11.18 -18.51
N SER A 477 9.66 -11.63 -17.47
CA SER A 477 9.44 -12.95 -16.91
C SER A 477 8.06 -13.06 -16.27
N VAL A 478 7.56 -14.29 -16.26
CA VAL A 478 6.29 -14.63 -15.64
C VAL A 478 6.52 -15.70 -14.59
N HIS A 479 5.95 -15.52 -13.41
CA HIS A 479 6.09 -16.45 -12.30
C HIS A 479 4.75 -16.84 -11.70
N PHE A 480 4.69 -18.07 -11.18
CA PHE A 480 3.64 -18.51 -10.28
C PHE A 480 4.25 -19.23 -9.09
N VAL A 481 3.53 -19.24 -7.98
CA VAL A 481 3.92 -19.99 -6.79
C VAL A 481 2.75 -20.84 -6.30
N SER A 482 3.04 -22.08 -5.89
CA SER A 482 2.04 -23.01 -5.39
C SER A 482 2.49 -23.67 -4.08
N LYS A 483 1.53 -24.04 -3.23
CA LYS A 483 1.77 -24.92 -2.08
C LYS A 483 0.97 -26.21 -2.23
N ASP A 484 1.60 -27.35 -2.02
CA ASP A 484 0.93 -28.65 -2.09
C ASP A 484 1.44 -29.58 -0.99
N CYS A 485 0.54 -29.98 -0.09
CA CYS A 485 0.86 -30.83 1.06
C CYS A 485 0.55 -32.31 0.83
N ASN A 486 0.30 -32.71 -0.42
CA ASN A 486 0.14 -34.11 -0.77
C ASN A 486 1.52 -34.77 -0.89
N ALA A 487 1.75 -35.89 -0.19
CA ALA A 487 3.01 -36.62 -0.24
C ALA A 487 3.13 -37.57 -1.44
N ARG A 488 2.16 -37.58 -2.37
CA ARG A 488 2.17 -38.46 -3.55
C ARG A 488 3.10 -37.93 -4.63
N TYR A 489 4.14 -38.69 -4.93
CA TYR A 489 5.09 -38.44 -6.02
C TYR A 489 5.07 -39.56 -7.08
N PRO A 490 5.53 -39.30 -8.31
CA PRO A 490 5.92 -37.99 -8.83
C PRO A 490 4.69 -37.10 -9.04
N LYS A 491 4.87 -35.77 -8.87
CA LYS A 491 3.84 -34.77 -9.18
C LYS A 491 4.08 -34.22 -10.58
N LYS A 492 3.07 -34.28 -11.42
CA LYS A 492 3.08 -33.73 -12.77
C LYS A 492 2.47 -32.34 -12.77
N LEU A 493 3.17 -31.40 -13.38
CA LEU A 493 2.71 -30.04 -13.60
C LEU A 493 2.95 -29.68 -15.06
N GLU A 494 1.98 -29.03 -15.69
CA GLU A 494 2.09 -28.59 -17.06
C GLU A 494 1.87 -27.08 -17.13
N ILE A 495 2.74 -26.40 -17.87
CA ILE A 495 2.52 -25.02 -18.29
C ILE A 495 2.07 -25.09 -19.74
N ILE A 496 0.86 -24.61 -20.01
CA ILE A 496 0.30 -24.59 -21.36
C ILE A 496 0.08 -23.15 -21.83
N GLY A 497 0.05 -22.95 -23.14
CA GLY A 497 -0.27 -21.66 -23.75
C GLY A 497 -0.42 -21.77 -25.26
N THR A 498 -0.46 -20.63 -25.94
CA THR A 498 -0.49 -20.55 -27.40
C THR A 498 0.67 -19.71 -27.89
N LYS A 499 1.55 -20.31 -28.70
CA LYS A 499 2.72 -19.67 -29.32
C LYS A 499 2.56 -19.76 -30.84
N SER A 500 2.57 -18.64 -31.56
CA SER A 500 2.38 -18.61 -33.04
C SER A 500 1.15 -19.38 -33.55
N ASN A 501 0.00 -19.30 -32.87
CA ASN A 501 -1.21 -20.11 -33.15
C ASN A 501 -1.03 -21.65 -33.00
N GLN A 502 0.07 -22.11 -32.43
CA GLN A 502 0.29 -23.50 -32.04
C GLN A 502 0.16 -23.66 -30.52
N ASN A 503 -0.27 -24.86 -30.10
CA ASN A 503 -0.30 -25.19 -28.68
C ASN A 503 1.13 -25.29 -28.15
N TYR A 504 1.40 -24.56 -27.08
CA TYR A 504 2.62 -24.67 -26.31
C TYR A 504 2.31 -25.48 -25.05
N THR A 505 3.13 -26.50 -24.77
CA THR A 505 3.04 -27.31 -23.55
C THR A 505 4.45 -27.59 -23.04
N GLN A 506 4.69 -27.27 -21.78
CA GLN A 506 5.89 -27.64 -21.06
C GLN A 506 5.51 -28.52 -19.87
N ASN A 507 6.07 -29.73 -19.85
CA ASN A 507 5.81 -30.71 -18.80
C ASN A 507 6.91 -30.69 -17.75
N PHE A 508 6.50 -30.78 -16.49
CA PHE A 508 7.39 -30.90 -15.35
C PHE A 508 7.00 -32.09 -14.48
N GLU A 509 8.03 -32.76 -13.97
CA GLU A 509 7.88 -33.87 -13.04
C GLU A 509 8.67 -33.56 -11.77
N ILE A 510 7.96 -33.40 -10.66
CA ILE A 510 8.57 -33.23 -9.34
C ILE A 510 8.70 -34.64 -8.75
N LYS A 511 9.92 -35.15 -8.75
CA LYS A 511 10.23 -36.52 -8.30
C LYS A 511 10.44 -36.62 -6.80
N GLN A 512 11.04 -35.59 -6.18
CA GLN A 512 11.37 -35.60 -4.76
C GLN A 512 11.44 -34.18 -4.20
N ALA A 513 11.04 -34.05 -2.94
CA ALA A 513 11.16 -32.88 -2.10
C ALA A 513 12.61 -32.37 -1.97
N ASN A 514 12.87 -31.09 -2.23
CA ASN A 514 14.17 -30.44 -2.03
C ASN A 514 14.12 -29.52 -0.79
N LYS A 515 15.11 -29.61 0.09
CA LYS A 515 15.24 -28.77 1.30
C LYS A 515 16.36 -27.72 1.18
N SER A 516 16.72 -27.31 -0.03
CA SER A 516 17.78 -26.33 -0.22
C SER A 516 17.46 -25.02 0.51
N GLU A 517 18.41 -24.49 1.29
CA GLU A 517 18.30 -23.16 1.91
C GLU A 517 18.10 -22.05 0.86
N PHE A 518 18.59 -22.25 -0.37
CA PHE A 518 18.41 -21.31 -1.47
C PHE A 518 16.95 -21.15 -1.90
N THR A 519 16.15 -22.22 -1.78
CA THR A 519 14.75 -22.22 -2.21
C THR A 519 13.79 -21.95 -1.06
N GLU A 520 14.27 -21.80 0.17
CA GLU A 520 13.42 -21.51 1.34
C GLU A 520 12.55 -20.27 1.16
N ALA A 521 13.07 -19.23 0.50
CA ALA A 521 12.34 -18.01 0.19
C ALA A 521 11.00 -18.25 -0.55
N ILE A 522 10.87 -19.38 -1.28
CA ILE A 522 9.63 -19.73 -2.01
C ILE A 522 8.44 -19.85 -1.05
N LYS A 523 8.62 -20.38 0.17
CA LYS A 523 7.51 -20.54 1.13
C LYS A 523 6.95 -19.19 1.60
N PHE A 524 7.85 -18.23 1.82
CA PHE A 524 7.48 -16.88 2.23
C PHE A 524 6.88 -16.10 1.06
N TYR A 525 7.40 -16.31 -0.16
CA TYR A 525 6.79 -15.76 -1.37
C TYR A 525 5.36 -16.27 -1.56
N TRP A 526 5.12 -17.58 -1.40
CA TRP A 526 3.78 -18.15 -1.41
C TRP A 526 2.87 -17.53 -0.33
N ALA A 527 3.35 -17.45 0.91
CA ALA A 527 2.58 -16.90 2.02
C ALA A 527 2.16 -15.45 1.74
N LYS A 528 3.08 -14.64 1.21
CA LYS A 528 2.81 -13.26 0.82
C LYS A 528 1.80 -13.16 -0.32
N GLN A 529 1.95 -13.95 -1.39
CA GLN A 529 0.98 -13.99 -2.50
C GLN A 529 -0.42 -14.40 -2.02
N LYS A 530 -0.50 -15.33 -1.08
CA LYS A 530 -1.77 -15.76 -0.48
C LYS A 530 -2.40 -14.66 0.38
N ILE A 531 -1.63 -14.02 1.26
CA ILE A 531 -2.11 -12.88 2.06
C ILE A 531 -2.63 -11.76 1.15
N ASP A 532 -1.86 -11.39 0.12
CA ASP A 532 -2.25 -10.35 -0.83
C ASP A 532 -3.53 -10.72 -1.58
N PHE A 533 -3.71 -12.00 -1.94
CA PHE A 533 -4.96 -12.47 -2.52
C PHE A 533 -6.14 -12.36 -1.54
N LEU A 534 -5.99 -12.87 -0.31
CA LEU A 534 -7.06 -12.89 0.69
C LEU A 534 -7.52 -11.48 1.07
N LEU A 535 -6.58 -10.54 1.23
CA LEU A 535 -6.89 -9.13 1.50
C LEU A 535 -7.73 -8.53 0.35
N LYS A 536 -7.38 -8.81 -0.91
CA LYS A 536 -8.15 -8.34 -2.05
C LYS A 536 -9.53 -8.99 -2.14
N ASP A 537 -9.64 -10.27 -1.76
CA ASP A 537 -10.90 -11.02 -1.79
C ASP A 537 -11.88 -10.56 -0.70
N GLU A 538 -11.38 -10.27 0.50
CA GLU A 538 -12.16 -9.66 1.58
C GLU A 538 -12.67 -8.29 1.16
N GLN A 539 -11.79 -7.46 0.60
CA GLN A 539 -12.14 -6.15 0.10
C GLN A 539 -13.20 -6.21 -1.01
N ARG A 540 -13.11 -7.18 -1.94
CA ARG A 540 -14.10 -7.41 -3.00
C ARG A 540 -15.46 -7.82 -2.43
N CYS A 541 -15.47 -8.67 -1.42
CA CYS A 541 -16.69 -9.12 -0.77
C CYS A 541 -17.34 -8.02 0.10
N GLY A 542 -16.57 -7.04 0.55
CA GLY A 542 -17.05 -5.90 1.31
C GLY A 542 -17.50 -6.27 2.73
N GLU A 543 -18.43 -5.48 3.28
CA GLU A 543 -18.81 -5.55 4.70
C GLU A 543 -19.23 -6.94 5.18
N MET A 544 -19.85 -7.74 4.31
CA MET A 544 -20.29 -9.10 4.68
C MET A 544 -19.11 -9.98 5.10
N CYS A 545 -18.03 -9.99 4.31
CA CYS A 545 -16.87 -10.83 4.62
C CYS A 545 -16.03 -10.28 5.76
N VAL A 546 -15.97 -8.94 5.88
CA VAL A 546 -15.33 -8.30 7.02
C VAL A 546 -16.03 -8.70 8.33
N LYS A 547 -17.37 -8.75 8.34
CA LYS A 547 -18.17 -9.24 9.48
C LYS A 547 -17.98 -10.74 9.75
N ASP A 548 -17.96 -11.58 8.71
CA ASP A 548 -17.70 -13.03 8.81
C ASP A 548 -16.28 -13.31 9.37
N GLY A 549 -15.30 -12.50 8.96
CA GLY A 549 -13.90 -12.59 9.41
C GLY A 549 -13.19 -13.85 8.94
N ARG A 550 -13.73 -14.57 7.95
CA ARG A 550 -13.13 -15.81 7.42
C ARG A 550 -11.75 -15.58 6.80
N TYR A 551 -11.59 -14.50 6.04
CA TYR A 551 -10.32 -14.14 5.39
C TYR A 551 -9.32 -13.63 6.42
N ARG A 552 -9.77 -12.74 7.32
CA ARG A 552 -9.00 -12.33 8.50
C ARG A 552 -8.39 -13.51 9.24
N LYS A 553 -9.20 -14.48 9.68
CA LYS A 553 -8.71 -15.67 10.43
C LYS A 553 -7.62 -16.44 9.68
N GLU A 554 -7.75 -16.54 8.35
CA GLU A 554 -6.76 -17.20 7.52
C GLU A 554 -5.47 -16.37 7.37
N ILE A 555 -5.59 -15.04 7.20
CA ILE A 555 -4.44 -14.12 7.16
C ILE A 555 -3.71 -14.10 8.50
N GLU A 556 -4.43 -14.06 9.63
CA GLU A 556 -3.90 -14.19 10.99
C GLU A 556 -3.05 -15.45 11.12
N LYS A 557 -3.63 -16.60 10.76
CA LYS A 557 -2.94 -17.89 10.78
C LYS A 557 -1.66 -17.89 9.94
N ILE A 558 -1.71 -17.35 8.71
CA ILE A 558 -0.53 -17.29 7.83
C ILE A 558 0.52 -16.34 8.42
N GLY A 559 0.13 -15.15 8.86
CA GLY A 559 1.03 -14.17 9.49
C GLY A 559 1.79 -14.76 10.67
N THR A 560 1.10 -15.40 11.61
CA THR A 560 1.75 -16.09 12.74
C THR A 560 2.61 -17.29 12.30
N THR A 561 2.14 -18.11 11.36
CA THR A 561 2.87 -19.32 10.91
C THR A 561 4.20 -18.99 10.24
N TYR A 562 4.23 -17.94 9.42
CA TYR A 562 5.41 -17.55 8.64
C TYR A 562 6.14 -16.33 9.21
N ASN A 563 5.72 -15.85 10.40
CA ASN A 563 6.26 -14.65 11.05
C ASN A 563 6.21 -13.39 10.16
N ILE A 564 5.09 -13.17 9.48
CA ILE A 564 4.89 -12.07 8.53
C ILE A 564 3.96 -11.03 9.13
N SER A 565 4.40 -9.77 9.15
CA SER A 565 3.54 -8.62 9.48
C SER A 565 2.40 -8.48 8.46
N THR A 566 1.18 -8.27 8.95
CA THR A 566 -0.02 -8.08 8.11
C THR A 566 -0.91 -7.00 8.75
N PRO A 567 -1.98 -6.52 8.08
CA PRO A 567 -2.98 -5.67 8.73
C PRO A 567 -3.59 -6.27 10.01
N TYR A 568 -3.57 -7.60 10.17
CA TYR A 568 -4.19 -8.31 11.31
C TYR A 568 -3.19 -8.87 12.32
N ASN A 569 -1.88 -8.69 12.09
CA ASN A 569 -0.84 -9.21 12.96
C ASN A 569 0.28 -8.21 13.16
N LEU A 570 0.73 -8.08 14.41
CA LEU A 570 1.85 -7.23 14.78
C LEU A 570 3.06 -8.08 15.15
N LEU A 571 4.25 -7.56 14.84
CA LEU A 571 5.49 -8.11 15.35
C LEU A 571 5.63 -7.64 16.80
N ILE A 572 5.80 -8.59 17.72
CA ILE A 572 5.95 -8.32 19.16
C ILE A 572 7.19 -8.99 19.71
N GLN A 573 7.74 -8.41 20.76
CA GLN A 573 8.76 -9.05 21.58
C GLN A 573 8.10 -10.07 22.52
N GLN A 574 8.56 -11.33 22.52
CA GLN A 574 7.98 -12.31 23.44
C GLN A 574 8.25 -11.94 24.91
N GLY A 575 7.19 -11.91 25.74
CA GLY A 575 7.28 -11.56 27.15
C GLY A 575 7.33 -10.06 27.44
N TYR A 576 7.26 -9.21 26.41
CA TYR A 576 7.23 -7.75 26.54
C TYR A 576 6.35 -7.18 25.42
N TYR A 577 5.21 -6.57 25.74
CA TYR A 577 4.25 -6.07 24.74
C TYR A 577 4.68 -4.74 24.10
N GLU A 578 5.95 -4.63 23.71
CA GLU A 578 6.38 -3.54 22.84
C GLU A 578 6.05 -3.88 21.39
N ILE A 579 5.33 -2.97 20.75
CA ILE A 579 4.90 -3.10 19.36
C ILE A 579 6.04 -2.62 18.46
N LEU A 580 6.41 -3.46 17.51
CA LEU A 580 7.63 -3.29 16.72
C LEU A 580 7.39 -2.76 15.30
N ASN A 581 6.13 -2.76 14.88
CA ASN A 581 5.65 -2.27 13.61
C ASN A 581 4.41 -1.37 13.83
N ASN A 582 3.97 -0.67 12.79
CA ASN A 582 2.80 0.17 12.94
C ASN A 582 1.56 -0.68 13.16
N ASP A 583 0.74 -0.24 14.11
CA ASP A 583 -0.64 -0.64 14.17
C ASP A 583 -1.39 -0.12 12.94
N TYR A 584 -2.41 -0.84 12.49
CA TYR A 584 -3.27 -0.43 11.38
C TYR A 584 -4.60 0.08 11.94
N ASP A 585 -5.31 0.89 11.17
CA ASP A 585 -6.72 1.19 11.38
C ASP A 585 -7.47 0.47 10.24
N SER A 586 -7.87 -0.77 10.52
CA SER A 586 -8.34 -1.72 9.51
C SER A 586 -9.69 -1.32 8.93
N ASP A 587 -10.58 -0.71 9.71
CA ASP A 587 -11.89 -0.25 9.26
C ASP A 587 -11.96 1.25 8.92
N ASN A 588 -10.89 1.99 9.20
CA ASN A 588 -10.74 3.42 8.95
C ASN A 588 -11.76 4.28 9.70
N ASP A 589 -12.08 3.93 10.95
CA ASP A 589 -12.95 4.72 11.82
C ASP A 589 -12.19 5.77 12.66
N GLY A 590 -10.86 5.74 12.62
CA GLY A 590 -9.96 6.66 13.31
C GLY A 590 -9.48 6.16 14.67
N VAL A 591 -9.79 4.93 15.06
CA VAL A 591 -9.23 4.22 16.21
C VAL A 591 -8.27 3.14 15.69
N MET A 592 -7.05 3.09 16.22
CA MET A 592 -6.08 2.08 15.81
C MET A 592 -6.52 0.70 16.32
N ASP A 593 -6.30 -0.37 15.54
CA ASP A 593 -6.83 -1.72 15.79
C ASP A 593 -6.51 -2.25 17.21
N LEU A 594 -5.36 -1.88 17.79
CA LEU A 594 -4.98 -2.28 19.14
C LEU A 594 -5.84 -1.59 20.22
N GLU A 595 -6.22 -0.33 19.98
CA GLU A 595 -7.08 0.47 20.86
C GLU A 595 -8.57 0.26 20.55
N ASP A 596 -8.91 -0.25 19.36
CA ASP A 596 -10.28 -0.37 18.84
C ASP A 596 -10.97 -1.68 19.29
N GLU A 597 -11.98 -1.67 20.17
CA GLU A 597 -12.79 -2.83 20.58
C GLU A 597 -13.45 -3.62 19.43
N CYS A 598 -13.64 -2.99 18.28
CA CYS A 598 -14.17 -3.58 17.06
C CYS A 598 -13.32 -3.20 15.82
N PRO A 599 -12.05 -3.66 15.73
CA PRO A 599 -11.06 -3.21 14.72
C PRO A 599 -11.46 -3.32 13.25
N TYR A 600 -12.55 -4.04 13.00
CA TYR A 600 -12.98 -4.46 11.67
C TYR A 600 -14.43 -4.04 11.40
N VAL A 601 -15.08 -3.34 12.32
CA VAL A 601 -16.47 -2.92 12.17
C VAL A 601 -16.57 -1.47 12.57
N LYS A 602 -16.63 -0.61 11.55
CA LYS A 602 -16.63 0.85 11.72
C LYS A 602 -17.47 1.30 12.90
N GLY A 603 -16.81 1.85 13.89
CA GLY A 603 -17.43 2.59 14.97
C GLY A 603 -16.94 4.02 14.99
N ASN A 604 -16.48 4.43 16.17
CA ASN A 604 -15.89 5.74 16.39
C ASN A 604 -15.09 5.72 17.71
N ARG A 605 -14.19 6.69 17.88
CA ARG A 605 -13.37 6.86 19.09
C ARG A 605 -14.10 6.90 20.44
N PHE A 606 -15.38 7.27 20.48
CA PHE A 606 -16.13 7.35 21.74
C PHE A 606 -16.76 6.01 22.11
N GLY A 607 -17.06 5.16 21.11
CA GLY A 607 -17.43 3.76 21.30
C GLY A 607 -16.21 2.83 21.41
N ASN A 608 -15.01 3.39 21.62
CA ASN A 608 -13.72 2.69 21.49
C ASN A 608 -13.63 1.91 20.18
N GLY A 609 -14.09 2.50 19.07
CA GLY A 609 -14.10 1.93 17.73
C GLY A 609 -15.23 0.92 17.43
N CYS A 610 -16.10 0.64 18.40
CA CYS A 610 -17.33 -0.13 18.14
C CYS A 610 -18.52 0.75 17.71
N PRO A 611 -19.39 0.27 16.79
CA PRO A 611 -20.65 0.94 16.47
C PRO A 611 -21.58 0.97 17.67
N GLU A 612 -22.36 2.05 17.79
CA GLU A 612 -23.35 2.26 18.87
C GLU A 612 -24.29 1.06 19.06
N ALA A 613 -24.70 0.42 17.96
CA ALA A 613 -25.67 -0.69 17.95
C ALA A 613 -25.21 -1.97 18.68
N ILE A 614 -23.92 -2.11 19.00
CA ILE A 614 -23.38 -3.28 19.73
C ILE A 614 -22.82 -2.91 21.11
N LEU A 615 -22.95 -1.65 21.51
CA LEU A 615 -22.65 -1.22 22.87
C LEU A 615 -23.77 -1.66 23.81
N ASN A 616 -23.43 -1.96 25.06
CA ASN A 616 -24.43 -2.23 26.10
C ASN A 616 -25.00 -0.90 26.65
N GLU A 617 -26.10 -0.95 27.41
CA GLU A 617 -26.77 0.26 27.92
C GLU A 617 -25.82 1.20 28.69
N GLU A 618 -24.97 0.66 29.54
CA GLU A 618 -23.96 1.42 30.30
C GLU A 618 -22.95 2.13 29.38
N LYS A 619 -22.40 1.43 28.37
CA LYS A 619 -21.48 2.03 27.39
C LYS A 619 -22.19 3.06 26.51
N ILE A 620 -23.47 2.85 26.17
CA ILE A 620 -24.26 3.83 25.42
C ILE A 620 -24.43 5.11 26.24
N GLU A 621 -24.73 5.02 27.53
CA GLU A 621 -24.86 6.22 28.39
C GLU A 621 -23.53 7.00 28.49
N ASN A 622 -22.41 6.30 28.71
CA ASN A 622 -21.09 6.91 28.74
C ASN A 622 -20.71 7.54 27.39
N TYR A 623 -20.98 6.82 26.29
CA TYR A 623 -20.78 7.30 24.93
C TYR A 623 -21.56 8.61 24.66
N VAL A 624 -22.87 8.63 24.97
CA VAL A 624 -23.72 9.82 24.80
C VAL A 624 -23.20 10.99 25.65
N GLN A 625 -22.72 10.72 26.86
CA GLN A 625 -22.20 11.73 27.77
C GLN A 625 -20.85 12.30 27.29
N ASP A 626 -19.90 11.45 26.91
CA ASP A 626 -18.58 11.85 26.41
C ASP A 626 -18.70 12.60 25.07
N TYR A 627 -19.59 12.14 24.20
CA TYR A 627 -19.90 12.82 22.95
C TYR A 627 -20.52 14.20 23.19
N SER A 628 -21.45 14.29 24.16
CA SER A 628 -22.05 15.57 24.57
C SER A 628 -21.02 16.52 25.18
N ASN A 629 -20.08 16.02 25.97
CA ASN A 629 -18.99 16.79 26.56
C ASN A 629 -18.03 17.34 25.48
N TYR A 630 -17.67 16.51 24.51
CA TYR A 630 -16.78 16.90 23.42
C TYR A 630 -17.39 17.95 22.48
N LEU A 631 -18.70 17.83 22.20
CA LEU A 631 -19.44 18.83 21.43
C LEU A 631 -19.79 20.11 22.22
N MET A 632 -19.37 20.24 23.50
CA MET A 632 -19.57 21.47 24.27
C MET A 632 -18.70 22.65 23.81
N GLU A 633 -17.81 22.48 22.82
CA GLU A 633 -17.17 23.62 22.19
C GLU A 633 -18.23 24.51 21.53
N THR A 634 -18.34 25.72 22.05
CA THR A 634 -19.37 26.67 21.68
C THR A 634 -18.99 27.41 20.41
N VAL A 635 -19.99 27.75 19.60
CA VAL A 635 -19.85 28.75 18.53
C VAL A 635 -20.28 30.09 19.09
N GLU A 636 -19.35 31.03 19.23
CA GLU A 636 -19.68 32.35 19.77
C GLU A 636 -20.13 33.35 18.70
N PHE A 637 -20.92 34.34 19.12
CA PHE A 637 -21.51 35.34 18.24
C PHE A 637 -21.16 36.76 18.68
N ASN A 638 -20.99 37.62 17.67
CA ASN A 638 -20.84 39.05 17.90
C ASN A 638 -22.11 39.63 18.55
N PHE A 639 -21.94 40.75 19.26
CA PHE A 639 -23.04 41.46 19.90
C PHE A 639 -24.14 41.75 18.88
N ASP A 640 -25.39 41.45 19.26
CA ASP A 640 -26.58 41.67 18.43
C ASP A 640 -26.59 41.01 17.04
N LYS A 641 -25.73 40.00 16.82
CA LYS A 641 -25.65 39.27 15.53
C LYS A 641 -26.03 37.80 15.66
N ALA A 642 -26.63 37.28 14.59
CA ALA A 642 -26.92 35.86 14.38
C ALA A 642 -26.11 35.24 13.24
N GLU A 643 -25.20 36.01 12.63
CA GLU A 643 -24.28 35.53 11.60
C GLU A 643 -23.10 34.78 12.25
N ILE A 644 -22.74 33.63 11.68
CA ILE A 644 -21.58 32.85 12.13
C ILE A 644 -20.31 33.62 11.78
N ARG A 645 -19.40 33.79 12.75
CA ARG A 645 -18.14 34.49 12.49
C ARG A 645 -17.23 33.64 11.61
N ALA A 646 -16.44 34.29 10.76
CA ALA A 646 -15.53 33.60 9.85
C ALA A 646 -14.58 32.59 10.55
N ILE A 647 -14.12 32.93 11.76
CA ILE A 647 -13.23 32.09 12.56
C ILE A 647 -13.90 30.80 13.09
N ASP A 648 -15.22 30.79 13.24
CA ASP A 648 -15.95 29.64 13.79
C ASP A 648 -16.33 28.59 12.73
N PHE A 649 -16.16 28.90 11.43
CA PHE A 649 -16.39 27.90 10.39
C PHE A 649 -15.43 26.71 10.48
N GLN A 650 -14.18 26.93 10.94
CA GLN A 650 -13.24 25.82 11.14
C GLN A 650 -13.77 24.86 12.22
N LYS A 651 -14.15 25.39 13.39
CA LYS A 651 -14.76 24.61 14.47
C LYS A 651 -16.01 23.87 14.01
N LEU A 652 -16.89 24.55 13.27
CA LEU A 652 -18.11 23.93 12.73
C LEU A 652 -17.82 22.82 11.70
N ASN A 653 -16.77 22.93 10.90
CA ASN A 653 -16.38 21.84 9.99
C ASN A 653 -15.90 20.59 10.75
N GLU A 654 -15.23 20.77 11.88
CA GLU A 654 -14.86 19.65 12.76
C GLU A 654 -16.12 18.97 13.33
N VAL A 655 -17.08 19.76 13.83
CA VAL A 655 -18.39 19.27 14.28
C VAL A 655 -19.11 18.51 13.16
N VAL A 656 -19.09 19.01 11.91
CA VAL A 656 -19.68 18.31 10.76
C VAL A 656 -19.01 16.96 10.51
N ALA A 657 -17.68 16.89 10.53
CA ALA A 657 -16.94 15.65 10.32
C ALA A 657 -17.32 14.61 11.37
N ILE A 658 -17.46 15.04 12.63
CA ILE A 658 -17.87 14.20 13.76
C ILE A 658 -19.32 13.72 13.59
N MET A 659 -20.25 14.60 13.24
CA MET A 659 -21.67 14.23 13.04
C MET A 659 -21.91 13.34 11.81
N LYS A 660 -21.07 13.44 10.78
CA LYS A 660 -21.09 12.53 9.61
C LYS A 660 -20.68 11.11 9.96
N ARG A 661 -19.73 10.94 10.89
CA ARG A 661 -19.30 9.62 11.39
C ARG A 661 -20.32 8.96 12.31
N ASN A 662 -21.30 9.70 12.82
CA ASN A 662 -22.29 9.20 13.78
C ASN A 662 -23.72 9.46 13.26
N PRO A 663 -24.18 8.82 12.17
CA PRO A 663 -25.42 9.17 11.49
C PRO A 663 -26.70 8.89 12.29
N THR A 664 -26.63 8.03 13.31
CA THR A 664 -27.75 7.62 14.17
C THR A 664 -28.13 8.64 15.23
N LEU A 665 -27.18 9.47 15.67
CA LEU A 665 -27.39 10.43 16.73
C LEU A 665 -28.28 11.61 16.31
N HIS A 666 -29.15 12.01 17.22
CA HIS A 666 -29.99 13.20 17.13
C HIS A 666 -29.47 14.27 18.09
N PHE A 667 -29.70 15.54 17.74
CA PHE A 667 -29.10 16.68 18.43
C PHE A 667 -30.11 17.79 18.73
N ILE A 668 -29.80 18.54 19.77
CA ILE A 668 -30.44 19.80 20.13
C ILE A 668 -29.40 20.90 19.95
N ILE A 669 -29.75 21.93 19.17
CA ILE A 669 -28.96 23.12 18.95
C ILE A 669 -29.54 24.22 19.84
N GLU A 670 -28.82 24.55 20.91
CA GLU A 670 -29.25 25.51 21.92
C GLU A 670 -28.64 26.88 21.59
N GLY A 671 -29.49 27.87 21.33
CA GLY A 671 -29.08 29.25 21.14
C GLY A 671 -29.10 30.04 22.44
N HIS A 672 -28.07 30.84 22.69
CA HIS A 672 -27.93 31.67 23.89
C HIS A 672 -27.56 33.12 23.53
N THR A 673 -27.89 34.04 24.43
CA THR A 673 -27.51 35.46 24.39
C THR A 673 -26.81 35.87 25.69
N ASP A 674 -26.25 37.07 25.71
CA ASP A 674 -25.94 37.74 26.97
C ASP A 674 -27.22 38.35 27.57
N ALA A 675 -27.11 38.94 28.76
CA ALA A 675 -28.26 39.54 29.45
C ALA A 675 -28.60 40.96 28.97
N VAL A 676 -28.08 41.42 27.81
CA VAL A 676 -28.39 42.75 27.27
C VAL A 676 -29.70 42.67 26.48
N GLY A 677 -30.66 43.55 26.76
CA GLY A 677 -31.95 43.61 26.06
C GLY A 677 -33.09 42.85 26.74
N THR A 678 -34.27 42.87 26.13
CA THR A 678 -35.48 42.24 26.70
C THR A 678 -35.45 40.71 26.57
N ALA A 679 -36.15 40.00 27.45
CA ALA A 679 -36.26 38.54 27.38
C ALA A 679 -36.82 38.05 26.04
N ILE A 680 -37.88 38.71 25.54
CA ILE A 680 -38.50 38.38 24.25
C ILE A 680 -37.48 38.54 23.11
N TYR A 681 -36.73 39.66 23.11
CA TYR A 681 -35.71 39.90 22.10
C TYR A 681 -34.61 38.84 22.12
N ASN A 682 -34.12 38.51 23.32
CA ASN A 682 -33.05 37.54 23.49
C ASN A 682 -33.48 36.11 23.12
N VAL A 683 -34.74 35.74 23.34
CA VAL A 683 -35.29 34.48 22.84
C VAL A 683 -35.31 34.45 21.30
N ASP A 684 -35.73 35.52 20.63
CA ASP A 684 -35.69 35.59 19.16
C ASP A 684 -34.25 35.51 18.61
N LEU A 685 -33.32 36.29 19.19
CA LEU A 685 -31.93 36.33 18.75
C LEU A 685 -31.22 34.98 18.93
N ALA A 686 -31.45 34.30 20.07
CA ALA A 686 -30.96 32.95 20.30
C ALA A 686 -31.52 31.94 19.27
N GLN A 687 -32.80 32.02 18.95
CA GLN A 687 -33.42 31.16 17.93
C GLN A 687 -32.77 31.37 16.55
N ARG A 688 -32.55 32.63 16.15
CA ARG A 688 -31.87 32.95 14.89
C ARG A 688 -30.45 32.42 14.84
N ARG A 689 -29.67 32.53 15.91
CA ARG A 689 -28.30 31.98 16.01
C ARG A 689 -28.28 30.47 15.81
N ALA A 690 -29.14 29.75 16.50
CA ALA A 690 -29.23 28.31 16.38
C ALA A 690 -29.68 27.87 14.97
N ASN A 691 -30.61 28.61 14.34
CA ASN A 691 -31.01 28.38 12.95
C ASN A 691 -29.88 28.63 11.95
N SER A 692 -29.03 29.66 12.15
CA SER A 692 -27.86 29.89 11.31
C SER A 692 -26.90 28.71 11.32
N VAL A 693 -26.63 28.16 12.51
CA VAL A 693 -25.80 26.96 12.67
C VAL A 693 -26.46 25.74 12.01
N LEU A 694 -27.76 25.51 12.23
CA LEU A 694 -28.50 24.41 11.59
C LEU A 694 -28.41 24.48 10.05
N ASN A 695 -28.59 25.66 9.47
CA ASN A 695 -28.52 25.83 8.02
C ASN A 695 -27.11 25.54 7.48
N TYR A 696 -26.07 25.97 8.18
CA TYR A 696 -24.69 25.64 7.83
C TYR A 696 -24.43 24.13 7.86
N LEU A 697 -24.86 23.44 8.93
CA LEU A 697 -24.72 21.98 9.04
C LEU A 697 -25.43 21.25 7.89
N ALA A 698 -26.62 21.72 7.51
CA ALA A 698 -27.38 21.16 6.40
C ALA A 698 -26.68 21.38 5.04
N GLU A 699 -26.12 22.57 4.80
CA GLU A 699 -25.32 22.88 3.60
C GLU A 699 -24.12 21.94 3.45
N LYS A 700 -23.50 21.54 4.57
CA LYS A 700 -22.41 20.57 4.58
C LYS A 700 -22.85 19.11 4.42
N GLY A 701 -24.14 18.87 4.19
CA GLY A 701 -24.71 17.56 3.85
C GLY A 701 -25.24 16.75 5.03
N LEU A 702 -25.54 17.37 6.17
CA LEU A 702 -26.21 16.70 7.30
C LEU A 702 -27.73 16.80 7.17
N ASN A 703 -28.44 15.69 7.47
CA ASN A 703 -29.91 15.66 7.40
C ASN A 703 -30.52 16.51 8.52
N LYS A 704 -31.35 17.51 8.16
CA LYS A 704 -32.03 18.42 9.10
C LYS A 704 -32.89 17.70 10.13
N ASN A 705 -33.47 16.54 9.80
CA ASN A 705 -34.33 15.78 10.71
C ASN A 705 -33.59 15.26 11.97
N ARG A 706 -32.25 15.25 11.92
CA ARG A 706 -31.41 14.88 13.07
C ARG A 706 -31.30 15.99 14.11
N PHE A 707 -31.84 17.17 13.86
CA PHE A 707 -31.65 18.34 14.71
C PHE A 707 -33.00 18.91 15.18
N SER A 708 -33.00 19.35 16.44
CA SER A 708 -34.03 20.22 17.00
C SER A 708 -33.38 21.49 17.50
N VAL A 709 -34.08 22.61 17.43
CA VAL A 709 -33.55 23.91 17.85
C VAL A 709 -34.28 24.34 19.12
N GLU A 710 -33.50 24.77 20.12
CA GLU A 710 -34.01 25.35 21.35
C GLU A 710 -33.43 26.75 21.54
N SER A 711 -34.29 27.70 21.90
CA SER A 711 -33.85 29.04 22.29
C SER A 711 -33.84 29.17 23.80
N LYS A 712 -32.66 29.48 24.37
CA LYS A 712 -32.50 29.77 25.80
C LYS A 712 -32.44 31.27 26.10
N GLY A 713 -32.23 32.12 25.09
CA GLY A 713 -31.96 33.54 25.31
C GLY A 713 -30.87 33.75 26.38
N PHE A 714 -31.15 34.59 27.38
CA PHE A 714 -30.25 34.79 28.52
C PHE A 714 -30.62 33.96 29.77
N SER A 715 -31.61 33.07 29.70
CA SER A 715 -32.03 32.30 30.88
C SER A 715 -30.98 31.27 31.34
N ASP A 716 -30.02 30.94 30.46
CA ASP A 716 -28.94 29.98 30.72
C ASP A 716 -27.57 30.55 30.28
N LEU A 717 -27.10 31.55 31.04
CA LEU A 717 -25.79 32.17 30.86
C LEU A 717 -24.67 31.19 31.27
N LYS A 718 -23.59 31.18 30.50
CA LYS A 718 -22.34 30.47 30.85
C LYS A 718 -21.73 31.08 32.11
N HIS A 719 -21.67 32.42 32.14
CA HIS A 719 -21.25 33.23 33.28
C HIS A 719 -22.52 33.79 33.94
N LYS A 720 -23.06 33.04 34.91
CA LYS A 720 -24.36 33.34 35.56
C LYS A 720 -24.35 34.67 36.30
N GLU A 721 -23.18 35.12 36.77
CA GLU A 721 -23.00 36.41 37.43
C GLU A 721 -23.25 37.61 36.50
N CYS A 722 -23.23 37.41 35.17
CA CYS A 722 -23.46 38.45 34.16
C CYS A 722 -24.95 38.79 33.95
N ASN A 723 -25.80 38.59 34.95
CA ASN A 723 -27.16 39.10 34.94
C ASN A 723 -27.37 40.04 36.15
N PRO A 724 -27.45 41.38 35.93
CA PRO A 724 -27.43 42.07 34.63
C PRO A 724 -26.04 42.04 33.96
N ALA A 725 -26.01 42.22 32.63
CA ALA A 725 -24.78 42.13 31.83
C ALA A 725 -23.65 43.09 32.29
N THR A 726 -24.01 44.20 32.94
CA THR A 726 -23.11 45.18 33.53
C THR A 726 -22.22 44.64 34.64
N ASN A 727 -22.57 43.47 35.22
CA ASN A 727 -21.73 42.79 36.22
C ASN A 727 -20.45 42.19 35.62
N CYS A 728 -20.36 42.14 34.29
CA CYS A 728 -19.29 41.45 33.59
C CYS A 728 -18.60 42.33 32.56
N ILE A 729 -17.30 42.10 32.42
CA ILE A 729 -16.48 42.60 31.32
C ILE A 729 -16.85 41.92 29.99
N ASP A 730 -16.60 42.61 28.88
CA ASP A 730 -17.15 42.26 27.56
C ASP A 730 -16.83 40.84 27.09
N TRP A 731 -15.66 40.29 27.42
CA TRP A 731 -15.31 38.94 26.99
C TRP A 731 -16.15 37.86 27.69
N LYS A 732 -16.61 38.09 28.94
CA LYS A 732 -17.54 37.17 29.61
C LYS A 732 -18.93 37.23 28.97
N ASN A 733 -19.40 38.45 28.66
CA ASN A 733 -20.64 38.62 27.89
C ASN A 733 -20.51 38.03 26.48
N PHE A 734 -19.33 38.10 25.88
CA PHE A 734 -19.02 37.47 24.60
C PHE A 734 -19.17 35.96 24.65
N GLU A 735 -18.61 35.29 25.66
CA GLU A 735 -18.78 33.85 25.81
C GLU A 735 -20.23 33.44 26.12
N ASN A 736 -21.06 34.32 26.68
CA ASN A 736 -22.49 34.03 26.86
C ASN A 736 -23.25 33.97 25.54
N ARG A 737 -22.86 34.78 24.55
CA ARG A 737 -23.44 34.81 23.20
C ARG A 737 -22.95 33.61 22.38
N ARG A 738 -23.62 32.47 22.53
CA ARG A 738 -23.15 31.21 21.96
C ARG A 738 -24.25 30.31 21.42
N VAL A 739 -23.85 29.34 20.62
CA VAL A 739 -24.61 28.14 20.33
C VAL A 739 -23.89 26.94 20.94
N ARG A 740 -24.66 26.03 21.54
CA ARG A 740 -24.18 24.77 22.11
C ARG A 740 -24.93 23.60 21.47
N PHE A 741 -24.23 22.49 21.29
CA PHE A 741 -24.84 21.23 20.87
C PHE A 741 -25.06 20.32 22.07
N ARG A 742 -26.17 19.58 22.06
CA ARG A 742 -26.47 18.53 23.03
C ARG A 742 -27.03 17.31 22.30
N VAL A 743 -26.61 16.11 22.69
CA VAL A 743 -27.22 14.88 22.14
C VAL A 743 -28.64 14.76 22.70
N LYS A 744 -29.60 14.47 21.81
CA LYS A 744 -30.97 14.16 22.18
C LYS A 744 -31.01 12.68 22.57
N LYS A 745 -31.23 12.42 23.86
CA LYS A 745 -31.47 11.07 24.39
C LYS A 745 -32.69 10.44 23.74
#